data_AF-A0A402D0G1-F1
#
_entry.id   AF-A0A402D0G1-F1
#
_cell.length_a   1.000
_cell.length_b   1.000
_cell.length_c   1.000
_cell.angle_alpha   90.00
_cell.angle_beta   90.00
_cell.angle_gamma   90.00
#
_symmetry.space_group_name_H-M   'P 1'
#
loop_
_entity.id
_entity.type
_entity.pdbx_description
1 polymer ?
#
loop_
_entity_poly.entity_id
_entity_poly.type
_entity_poly.pdbx_seq_one_letter_code
_entity_poly.pdbx_strand_id
1 'polypeptide(L)'
;MYHRLFAIAIFASLSLAAHADDAKPKLPTLAQALAQAAAPKSELYLSVDADQVMLPKDAPPPAPGDTVAQIATEYGRLVSGFGDVSVVAPHTITVVNVPPDTPNPYDGMDPKQLLKLLTAGFKAGQWKAFLSENGIGYADLLTDDQRSLFEALFPGGVLKARRPADDTSKEVSGDDLRLAHLRLAYVGSMALAVTGKPNEHVFTGANAPHLGPATYEMENSQAYNADHEYGADVRTIRANELKPSDLDNDDGAWRVDVPMAGVKTVDDLIRVIAAATQREVYADPRYAAKPVTLLGADRPARALDLLKALALCVGGTYRRVGPALVLTDDRMGLAVKHKLWLEFEDKALAAAPRGSTGEPPKPSDELKYTALDIPFTGDDVPATKKQMADYWSAWRKNPQPWQNGRMDLTLPYNELSPAQQRAAREIKALNDKWGDKTTLDADILVQTAAEVEIVVPALDAPVIIPGSYDRLLPDPPLSDKEKTAAAQREEAGAPQIRIEQAQTPQSLKPMLAAFTRRAARLEPKSSEDLTSRIAQMRALGVNELWLKITPEESDKNDDAAIALLRQAADEGKAAHIAVYPTFSIFAWRPPVAPARIDLTLMGEPAPDQDAAAPSHNLDAVSPFDPAAGRRLISLIGKAASVPGIAGMVWDNMVPAGYERLGEHESMMMGDNPLGYSVDGRLAYLRKAHADPVDANDNYYAHTRANVTVPGFDEQILDSKLLLGWGKLRMGVRDDLLRWLTTALPATFAPGPSQLPLIVPPANNAQAGIYGSWDDFARPSPAVEYIFPKDAQGKEIEGSSGTERMASTLAYRRLIIFPRQAAPAAENAVRIARDLQAIAKTEEKNIVLDGVSDETVLDTLTRAEASVKSDSDVKAAP
;
A
#
# COMPACT_ATOMS: atom_id res chain seq x y z
N MET A 1 39.04 10.00 16.31
CA MET A 1 39.53 10.48 15.00
C MET A 1 38.29 10.76 14.17
N TYR A 2 37.82 11.96 13.86
CA TYR A 2 38.44 13.27 13.62
C TYR A 2 37.63 14.40 14.30
N HIS A 3 38.30 15.52 14.55
CA HIS A 3 37.85 16.70 15.30
C HIS A 3 36.72 17.52 14.66
N ARG A 4 35.88 18.13 15.50
CA ARG A 4 35.67 19.61 15.54
C ARG A 4 34.86 20.05 16.77
N LEU A 5 35.60 20.63 17.71
CA LEU A 5 35.20 21.39 18.89
C LEU A 5 35.99 22.71 18.75
N PHE A 6 35.33 23.87 18.63
CA PHE A 6 35.80 25.28 18.69
C PHE A 6 34.73 26.09 17.92
N ALA A 7 34.04 27.11 18.41
CA ALA A 7 34.34 28.07 19.46
C ALA A 7 33.05 28.61 20.11
N ILE A 8 33.01 28.62 21.45
CA ILE A 8 32.13 29.45 22.27
C ILE A 8 33.05 30.44 22.98
N ALA A 9 33.06 31.71 22.56
CA ALA A 9 33.37 32.88 23.37
C ALA A 9 33.48 34.14 22.48
N ILE A 10 33.01 35.27 23.03
CA ILE A 10 33.07 36.64 22.50
C ILE A 10 31.87 37.03 21.61
N PHE A 11 30.71 37.22 22.24
CA PHE A 11 29.75 38.28 21.88
C PHE A 11 28.97 38.70 23.13
N ALA A 12 29.66 39.41 24.03
CA ALA A 12 29.04 40.07 25.18
C ALA A 12 29.74 41.42 25.38
N SER A 13 29.32 42.44 24.62
CA SER A 13 29.38 43.87 24.98
C SER A 13 29.11 44.78 23.78
N LEU A 14 27.89 44.74 23.23
CA LEU A 14 27.31 45.84 22.47
C LEU A 14 25.83 45.93 22.86
N SER A 15 25.58 46.55 24.00
CA SER A 15 24.25 47.00 24.42
C SER A 15 23.84 48.17 23.52
N LEU A 16 23.36 47.87 22.31
CA LEU A 16 22.51 48.80 21.59
C LEU A 16 21.22 48.93 22.40
N ALA A 17 21.00 50.10 22.97
CA ALA A 17 19.69 50.52 23.46
C ALA A 17 18.74 50.60 22.25
N ALA A 18 18.22 49.44 21.83
CA ALA A 18 17.10 49.38 20.91
C ALA A 18 15.94 50.15 21.56
N HIS A 19 15.49 51.20 20.89
CA HIS A 19 14.33 51.96 21.31
C HIS A 19 13.14 51.00 21.48
N ALA A 20 12.61 50.92 22.69
CA ALA A 20 11.47 50.08 23.06
C ALA A 20 10.11 50.62 22.54
N ASP A 21 10.15 51.70 21.75
CA ASP A 21 8.98 52.37 21.21
C ASP A 21 8.79 51.94 19.75
N ASP A 22 8.05 50.83 19.55
CA ASP A 22 7.27 50.45 18.34
C ASP A 22 7.06 48.91 18.20
N ALA A 23 7.11 48.14 19.29
CA ALA A 23 6.58 46.78 19.25
C ALA A 23 5.06 46.86 19.07
N LYS A 24 4.56 46.64 17.84
CA LYS A 24 3.12 46.53 17.56
C LYS A 24 2.50 45.59 18.60
N PRO A 25 1.44 46.03 19.31
CA PRO A 25 0.83 45.20 20.35
C PRO A 25 0.44 43.85 19.75
N LYS A 26 0.89 42.77 20.39
CA LYS A 26 0.54 41.41 19.98
C LYS A 26 -0.99 41.27 20.05
N LEU A 27 -1.61 40.87 18.95
CA LEU A 27 -3.05 40.63 18.91
C LEU A 27 -3.44 39.59 19.99
N PRO A 28 -4.55 39.78 20.71
CA PRO A 28 -4.97 38.85 21.76
C PRO A 28 -5.36 37.49 21.17
N THR A 29 -5.11 36.42 21.91
CA THR A 29 -5.63 35.09 21.59
C THR A 29 -7.12 35.01 21.93
N LEU A 30 -7.84 34.03 21.37
CA LEU A 30 -9.25 33.82 21.71
C LEU A 30 -9.45 33.60 23.22
N ALA A 31 -8.57 32.85 23.88
CA ALA A 31 -8.62 32.65 25.33
C ALA A 31 -8.51 33.98 26.10
N GLN A 32 -7.63 34.88 25.67
CA GLN A 32 -7.45 36.20 26.29
C GLN A 32 -8.66 37.11 26.05
N ALA A 33 -9.25 37.07 24.86
CA ALA A 33 -10.47 37.81 24.55
C ALA A 33 -11.67 37.28 25.34
N LEU A 34 -11.84 35.96 25.41
CA LEU A 34 -12.90 35.31 26.18
C LEU A 34 -12.84 35.63 27.67
N ALA A 35 -11.63 35.75 28.24
CA ALA A 35 -11.46 36.17 29.64
C ALA A 35 -11.93 37.61 29.93
N GLN A 36 -12.11 38.44 28.90
CA GLN A 36 -12.61 39.82 28.99
C GLN A 36 -14.07 39.97 28.53
N ALA A 37 -14.71 38.86 28.14
CA ALA A 37 -16.08 38.86 27.66
C ALA A 37 -17.06 39.36 28.75
N ALA A 38 -18.18 39.92 28.32
CA ALA A 38 -19.30 40.15 29.22
C ALA A 38 -19.72 38.84 29.92
N ALA A 39 -20.33 38.99 31.11
CA ALA A 39 -20.82 37.86 31.87
C ALA A 39 -21.67 36.91 30.99
N PRO A 40 -21.41 35.60 31.03
CA PRO A 40 -22.00 34.64 30.12
C PRO A 40 -23.53 34.59 30.26
N LYS A 41 -24.25 34.45 29.14
CA LYS A 41 -25.70 34.19 29.16
C LYS A 41 -26.02 32.73 29.48
N SER A 42 -25.17 31.83 29.00
CA SER A 42 -25.18 30.40 29.34
C SER A 42 -24.48 30.18 30.67
N GLU A 43 -24.74 29.04 31.32
CA GLU A 43 -24.10 28.74 32.61
C GLU A 43 -22.61 28.40 32.45
N LEU A 44 -22.25 27.78 31.31
CA LEU A 44 -20.86 27.42 30.99
C LEU A 44 -20.56 27.70 29.51
N TYR A 45 -19.39 28.29 29.22
CA TYR A 45 -18.80 28.29 27.88
C TYR A 45 -17.55 27.42 27.85
N LEU A 46 -17.38 26.63 26.79
CA LEU A 46 -16.24 25.75 26.56
C LEU A 46 -15.58 26.07 25.22
N SER A 47 -14.25 26.13 25.20
CA SER A 47 -13.45 26.17 23.97
C SER A 47 -12.16 25.35 24.15
N VAL A 48 -11.68 24.72 23.07
CA VAL A 48 -10.43 23.95 23.05
C VAL A 48 -9.39 24.68 22.21
N ASP A 49 -8.14 24.70 22.65
CA ASP A 49 -7.00 25.39 21.99
C ASP A 49 -7.22 26.90 21.78
N ALA A 50 -8.07 27.54 22.59
CA ALA A 50 -8.38 28.96 22.45
C ALA A 50 -7.14 29.88 22.63
N ASP A 51 -6.09 29.40 23.28
CA ASP A 51 -4.80 30.07 23.41
C ASP A 51 -3.97 30.05 22.10
N GLN A 52 -4.26 29.13 21.19
CA GLN A 52 -3.61 29.01 19.88
C GLN A 52 -4.39 29.75 18.76
N VAL A 53 -5.62 30.19 19.03
CA VAL A 53 -6.44 30.90 18.05
C VAL A 53 -6.12 32.39 18.08
N MET A 54 -5.48 32.89 17.02
CA MET A 54 -5.14 34.30 16.84
C MET A 54 -6.27 35.05 16.14
N LEU A 55 -6.43 36.33 16.48
CA LEU A 55 -7.36 37.22 15.79
C LEU A 55 -6.92 37.39 14.32
N PRO A 56 -7.81 37.22 13.34
CA PRO A 56 -7.51 37.53 11.94
C PRO A 56 -6.95 38.94 11.80
N LYS A 57 -5.97 39.13 10.93
CA LYS A 57 -5.22 40.39 10.80
C LYS A 57 -6.11 41.62 10.56
N ASP A 58 -7.22 41.42 9.86
CA ASP A 58 -8.14 42.47 9.44
C ASP A 58 -9.42 42.55 10.30
N ALA A 59 -9.54 41.69 11.33
CA ALA A 59 -10.67 41.73 12.26
C ALA A 59 -10.43 42.81 13.35
N PRO A 60 -11.47 43.57 13.74
CA PRO A 60 -11.37 44.49 14.87
C PRO A 60 -11.08 43.74 16.18
N PRO A 61 -10.19 44.27 17.04
CA PRO A 61 -9.99 43.67 18.36
C PRO A 61 -11.28 43.76 19.18
N PRO A 62 -11.66 42.69 19.92
CA PRO A 62 -12.83 42.73 20.78
C PRO A 62 -12.76 43.87 21.80
N ALA A 63 -13.89 44.54 22.02
CA ALA A 63 -14.03 45.57 23.03
C ALA A 63 -14.39 44.96 24.40
N PRO A 64 -13.97 45.58 25.52
CA PRO A 64 -14.44 45.17 26.84
C PRO A 64 -15.97 45.18 26.92
N GLY A 65 -16.56 44.06 27.35
CA GLY A 65 -18.01 43.91 27.42
C GLY A 65 -18.66 43.32 26.16
N ASP A 66 -17.89 42.99 25.13
CA ASP A 66 -18.40 42.17 24.02
C ASP A 66 -18.87 40.80 24.54
N THR A 67 -19.94 40.30 23.93
CA THR A 67 -20.47 38.97 24.24
C THR A 67 -19.57 37.89 23.64
N VAL A 68 -19.63 36.68 24.21
CA VAL A 68 -18.89 35.51 23.67
C VAL A 68 -19.21 35.26 22.19
N ALA A 69 -20.46 35.48 21.76
CA ALA A 69 -20.86 35.31 20.36
C ALA A 69 -20.23 36.35 19.42
N GLN A 70 -20.11 37.61 19.86
CA GLN A 70 -19.41 38.64 19.10
C GLN A 70 -17.92 38.31 18.99
N ILE A 71 -17.28 37.96 20.12
CA ILE A 71 -15.88 37.56 20.15
C ILE A 71 -15.66 36.36 19.22
N ALA A 72 -16.45 35.29 19.34
CA ALA A 72 -16.33 34.12 18.47
C ALA A 72 -16.40 34.49 16.97
N THR A 73 -17.34 35.36 16.59
CA THR A 73 -17.51 35.82 15.21
C THR A 73 -16.24 36.51 14.68
N GLU A 74 -15.62 37.40 15.45
CA GLU A 74 -14.38 38.09 15.04
C GLU A 74 -13.19 37.14 14.86
N TYR A 75 -13.18 36.02 15.59
CA TYR A 75 -12.16 34.97 15.47
C TYR A 75 -12.51 33.89 14.43
N GLY A 76 -13.58 34.07 13.65
CA GLY A 76 -14.05 33.06 12.70
C GLY A 76 -14.44 31.74 13.39
N ARG A 77 -15.16 31.85 14.51
CA ARG A 77 -15.66 30.73 15.31
C ARG A 77 -17.18 30.78 15.41
N LEU A 78 -17.79 29.60 15.46
CA LEU A 78 -19.23 29.48 15.76
C LEU A 78 -19.47 29.36 17.26
N VAL A 79 -20.68 29.74 17.69
CA VAL A 79 -21.21 29.42 19.01
C VAL A 79 -22.40 28.48 18.88
N SER A 80 -22.37 27.36 19.58
CA SER A 80 -23.48 26.38 19.64
C SER A 80 -23.84 26.05 21.08
N GLY A 81 -25.08 25.63 21.34
CA GLY A 81 -25.61 25.35 22.68
C GLY A 81 -26.08 23.91 22.86
N PHE A 82 -25.75 23.32 24.00
CA PHE A 82 -26.15 21.99 24.44
C PHE A 82 -26.63 22.09 25.89
N GLY A 83 -27.95 22.20 26.10
CA GLY A 83 -28.49 22.48 27.43
C GLY A 83 -27.92 23.78 28.00
N ASP A 84 -27.26 23.68 29.15
CA ASP A 84 -26.67 24.83 29.87
C ASP A 84 -25.20 25.10 29.48
N VAL A 85 -24.63 24.26 28.60
CA VAL A 85 -23.28 24.41 28.05
C VAL A 85 -23.34 25.05 26.68
N SER A 86 -22.57 26.10 26.47
CA SER A 86 -22.31 26.66 25.14
C SER A 86 -20.86 26.43 24.74
N VAL A 87 -20.61 26.31 23.45
CA VAL A 87 -19.30 25.97 22.91
C VAL A 87 -18.85 27.01 21.89
N VAL A 88 -17.56 27.37 21.91
CA VAL A 88 -16.90 28.18 20.88
C VAL A 88 -15.97 27.28 20.06
N ALA A 89 -16.35 27.01 18.82
CA ALA A 89 -15.74 25.97 17.98
C ALA A 89 -15.35 26.50 16.57
N PRO A 90 -14.49 25.80 15.81
CA PRO A 90 -14.24 26.13 14.39
C PRO A 90 -15.54 26.22 13.57
N HIS A 91 -15.60 27.10 12.57
CA HIS A 91 -16.74 27.16 11.64
C HIS A 91 -16.83 25.95 10.70
N THR A 92 -15.68 25.36 10.37
CA THR A 92 -15.59 24.24 9.43
C THR A 92 -14.73 23.13 10.00
N ILE A 93 -14.94 21.92 9.49
CA ILE A 93 -14.14 20.73 9.75
C ILE A 93 -13.75 20.09 8.43
N THR A 94 -12.62 19.40 8.42
CA THR A 94 -12.24 18.50 7.32
C THR A 94 -12.74 17.10 7.67
N VAL A 95 -13.38 16.44 6.71
CA VAL A 95 -13.87 15.06 6.88
C VAL A 95 -13.33 14.21 5.74
N VAL A 96 -12.73 13.07 6.09
CA VAL A 96 -12.40 12.02 5.12
C VAL A 96 -13.69 11.30 4.75
N ASN A 97 -13.99 11.21 3.47
CA ASN A 97 -15.15 10.48 2.99
C ASN A 97 -14.87 8.98 2.95
N VAL A 98 -15.94 8.19 2.98
CA VAL A 98 -15.89 6.78 2.59
C VAL A 98 -15.94 6.75 1.06
N PRO A 99 -15.04 6.01 0.37
CA PRO A 99 -15.09 5.94 -1.08
C PRO A 99 -16.42 5.32 -1.55
N PRO A 100 -16.95 5.72 -2.72
CA PRO A 100 -18.11 5.07 -3.30
C PRO A 100 -17.77 3.63 -3.75
N ASP A 101 -18.79 2.80 -3.97
CA ASP A 101 -18.57 1.38 -4.33
C ASP A 101 -17.92 1.20 -5.72
N THR A 102 -18.15 2.14 -6.64
CA THR A 102 -17.68 2.07 -8.04
C THR A 102 -16.73 3.24 -8.33
N PRO A 103 -15.43 2.97 -8.55
CA PRO A 103 -14.49 4.00 -8.98
C PRO A 103 -14.72 4.40 -10.43
N ASN A 104 -14.40 5.66 -10.76
CA ASN A 104 -14.15 6.07 -12.13
C ASN A 104 -12.66 5.83 -12.45
N PRO A 105 -12.30 4.74 -13.14
CA PRO A 105 -10.89 4.37 -13.34
C PRO A 105 -10.13 5.37 -14.21
N TYR A 106 -10.82 6.28 -14.89
CA TYR A 106 -10.24 7.27 -15.79
C TYR A 106 -9.94 8.61 -15.10
N ASP A 107 -10.63 8.94 -14.02
CA ASP A 107 -10.42 10.21 -13.35
C ASP A 107 -9.06 10.24 -12.62
N GLY A 108 -8.38 11.39 -12.73
CA GLY A 108 -7.00 11.55 -12.25
C GLY A 108 -5.96 10.68 -12.95
N MET A 109 -6.29 10.06 -14.09
CA MET A 109 -5.31 9.34 -14.93
C MET A 109 -4.48 10.34 -15.74
N ASP A 110 -3.21 10.01 -15.97
CA ASP A 110 -2.33 10.84 -16.81
C ASP A 110 -2.95 11.02 -18.22
N PRO A 111 -3.01 12.25 -18.77
CA PRO A 111 -3.61 12.52 -20.08
C PRO A 111 -3.06 11.64 -21.20
N LYS A 112 -1.77 11.30 -21.17
CA LYS A 112 -1.11 10.42 -22.14
C LYS A 112 -1.72 9.01 -22.11
N GLN A 113 -1.99 8.49 -20.92
CA GLN A 113 -2.61 7.17 -20.74
C GLN A 113 -4.09 7.21 -21.17
N LEU A 114 -4.82 8.27 -20.83
CA LEU A 114 -6.21 8.47 -21.27
C LEU A 114 -6.32 8.48 -22.80
N LEU A 115 -5.45 9.23 -23.48
CA LEU A 115 -5.41 9.29 -24.95
C LEU A 115 -5.08 7.93 -25.56
N LYS A 116 -4.17 7.16 -24.95
CA LYS A 116 -3.85 5.80 -25.39
C LYS A 116 -5.03 4.85 -25.27
N LEU A 117 -5.76 4.89 -24.17
CA LEU A 117 -6.99 4.09 -24.00
C LEU A 117 -8.09 4.53 -24.97
N LEU A 118 -8.29 5.84 -25.11
CA LEU A 118 -9.30 6.42 -26.01
C LEU A 118 -9.06 5.99 -27.45
N THR A 119 -7.83 6.15 -27.93
CA THR A 119 -7.44 5.81 -29.31
C THR A 119 -7.38 4.30 -29.57
N ALA A 120 -7.09 3.47 -28.57
CA ALA A 120 -7.18 2.01 -28.70
C ALA A 120 -8.60 1.55 -29.05
N GLY A 121 -9.63 2.28 -28.59
CA GLY A 121 -11.03 2.03 -28.93
C GLY A 121 -11.47 2.55 -30.30
N PHE A 122 -10.69 3.41 -30.96
CA PHE A 122 -11.10 4.08 -32.19
C PHE A 122 -11.29 3.10 -33.37
N LYS A 123 -12.38 3.32 -34.12
CA LYS A 123 -12.60 2.67 -35.42
C LYS A 123 -11.89 3.43 -36.54
N ALA A 124 -11.79 2.82 -37.73
CA ALA A 124 -11.12 3.42 -38.88
C ALA A 124 -11.62 4.83 -39.24
N GLY A 125 -12.93 5.09 -39.09
CA GLY A 125 -13.52 6.42 -39.29
C GLY A 125 -13.11 7.45 -38.22
N GLN A 126 -13.03 7.03 -36.96
CA GLN A 126 -12.58 7.87 -35.85
C GLN A 126 -11.10 8.21 -35.96
N TRP A 127 -10.26 7.24 -36.33
CA TRP A 127 -8.84 7.49 -36.65
C TRP A 127 -8.67 8.47 -37.81
N LYS A 128 -9.50 8.35 -38.85
CA LYS A 128 -9.49 9.31 -39.96
C LYS A 128 -9.83 10.72 -39.49
N ALA A 129 -10.81 10.87 -38.61
CA ALA A 129 -11.21 12.17 -38.04
C ALA A 129 -10.10 12.73 -37.12
N PHE A 130 -9.53 11.90 -36.26
CA PHE A 130 -8.43 12.25 -35.35
C PHE A 130 -7.15 12.70 -36.10
N LEU A 131 -6.90 12.16 -37.29
CA LEU A 131 -5.80 12.55 -38.18
C LEU A 131 -6.20 13.65 -39.19
N SER A 132 -7.37 14.28 -39.01
CA SER A 132 -7.83 15.37 -39.87
C SER A 132 -7.62 16.73 -39.22
N GLU A 133 -7.69 17.78 -40.03
CA GLU A 133 -7.59 19.16 -39.54
C GLU A 133 -8.69 19.52 -38.52
N ASN A 134 -9.88 18.94 -38.66
CA ASN A 134 -11.00 19.18 -37.76
C ASN A 134 -10.92 18.40 -36.44
N GLY A 135 -10.14 17.32 -36.40
CA GLY A 135 -10.10 16.40 -35.27
C GLY A 135 -11.37 15.56 -35.08
N ILE A 136 -11.45 14.91 -33.91
CA ILE A 136 -12.59 14.10 -33.44
C ILE A 136 -13.19 14.76 -32.19
N GLY A 137 -14.49 15.03 -32.21
CA GLY A 137 -15.20 15.66 -31.10
C GLY A 137 -15.94 14.67 -30.23
N TYR A 138 -16.48 15.14 -29.10
CA TYR A 138 -17.28 14.32 -28.18
C TYR A 138 -18.44 13.58 -28.87
N ALA A 139 -19.11 14.26 -29.82
CA ALA A 139 -20.24 13.70 -30.58
C ALA A 139 -19.84 12.57 -31.56
N ASP A 140 -18.55 12.49 -31.93
CA ASP A 140 -18.02 11.46 -32.84
C ASP A 140 -17.61 10.18 -32.10
N LEU A 141 -17.68 10.19 -30.77
CA LEU A 141 -17.37 9.04 -29.92
C LEU A 141 -18.55 8.07 -29.88
N LEU A 142 -18.26 6.81 -30.20
CA LEU A 142 -19.25 5.77 -30.51
C LEU A 142 -19.70 5.00 -29.27
N THR A 143 -18.93 5.02 -28.18
CA THR A 143 -19.26 4.31 -26.93
C THR A 143 -19.22 5.26 -25.74
N ASP A 144 -19.96 4.90 -24.69
CA ASP A 144 -19.94 5.68 -23.45
C ASP A 144 -18.57 5.65 -22.76
N ASP A 145 -17.81 4.55 -22.91
CA ASP A 145 -16.41 4.47 -22.45
C ASP A 145 -15.51 5.49 -23.14
N GLN A 146 -15.64 5.65 -24.47
CA GLN A 146 -14.87 6.67 -25.21
C GLN A 146 -15.22 8.08 -24.73
N ARG A 147 -16.52 8.36 -24.51
CA ARG A 147 -16.98 9.64 -23.99
C ARG A 147 -16.45 9.92 -22.58
N SER A 148 -16.44 8.90 -21.73
CA SER A 148 -15.91 8.99 -20.37
C SER A 148 -14.40 9.26 -20.36
N LEU A 149 -13.64 8.57 -21.23
CA LEU A 149 -12.21 8.82 -21.44
C LEU A 149 -11.92 10.23 -21.96
N PHE A 150 -12.77 10.74 -22.86
CA PHE A 150 -12.66 12.11 -23.36
C PHE A 150 -12.95 13.14 -22.26
N GLU A 151 -14.00 12.94 -21.47
CA GLU A 151 -14.34 13.82 -20.34
C GLU A 151 -13.25 13.80 -19.26
N ALA A 152 -12.63 12.65 -19.00
CA ALA A 152 -11.54 12.50 -18.05
C ALA A 152 -10.27 13.30 -18.42
N LEU A 153 -10.09 13.68 -19.70
CA LEU A 153 -9.02 14.60 -20.10
C LEU A 153 -9.21 16.00 -19.52
N PHE A 154 -10.39 16.31 -18.99
CA PHE A 154 -10.74 17.63 -18.47
C PHE A 154 -11.23 17.50 -17.03
N PRO A 155 -10.31 17.33 -16.07
CA PRO A 155 -10.68 17.09 -14.68
C PRO A 155 -11.59 18.19 -14.12
N GLY A 156 -12.67 17.80 -13.45
CA GLY A 156 -13.70 18.72 -12.97
C GLY A 156 -14.54 19.38 -14.08
N GLY A 157 -14.46 18.91 -15.33
CA GLY A 157 -15.14 19.51 -16.48
C GLY A 157 -14.53 20.83 -16.93
N VAL A 158 -13.24 21.02 -16.69
CA VAL A 158 -12.50 22.26 -16.95
C VAL A 158 -11.23 21.96 -17.74
N LEU A 159 -10.93 22.80 -18.74
CA LEU A 159 -9.65 22.90 -19.44
C LEU A 159 -8.93 24.18 -19.00
N LYS A 160 -7.75 24.05 -18.37
CA LYS A 160 -6.86 25.18 -18.07
C LYS A 160 -5.74 25.20 -19.08
N ALA A 161 -5.64 26.28 -19.83
CA ALA A 161 -4.76 26.41 -20.97
C ALA A 161 -3.88 27.65 -20.81
N ARG A 162 -2.56 27.50 -20.75
CA ARG A 162 -1.60 28.61 -20.65
C ARG A 162 -0.89 28.82 -21.98
N ARG A 163 -0.78 30.07 -22.40
CA ARG A 163 0.02 30.44 -23.56
C ARG A 163 1.43 30.85 -23.10
N PRO A 164 2.49 30.08 -23.41
CA PRO A 164 3.84 30.38 -22.93
C PRO A 164 4.40 31.72 -23.43
N ALA A 165 4.00 32.14 -24.63
CA ALA A 165 4.52 33.35 -25.28
C ALA A 165 4.22 34.65 -24.53
N ASP A 166 3.10 34.71 -23.80
CA ASP A 166 2.65 35.91 -23.06
C ASP A 166 2.20 35.61 -21.62
N ASP A 167 2.37 34.35 -21.17
CA ASP A 167 2.00 33.84 -19.85
C ASP A 167 0.51 34.03 -19.50
N THR A 168 -0.36 34.03 -20.51
CA THR A 168 -1.81 34.15 -20.31
C THR A 168 -2.45 32.77 -20.09
N SER A 169 -3.16 32.61 -18.98
CA SER A 169 -3.99 31.42 -18.71
C SER A 169 -5.46 31.68 -19.00
N LYS A 170 -6.12 30.70 -19.61
CA LYS A 170 -7.56 30.67 -19.88
C LYS A 170 -8.17 29.42 -19.28
N GLU A 171 -9.42 29.55 -18.86
CA GLU A 171 -10.24 28.45 -18.36
C GLU A 171 -11.44 28.27 -19.29
N VAL A 172 -11.66 27.05 -19.78
CA VAL A 172 -12.83 26.67 -20.58
C VAL A 172 -13.58 25.57 -19.84
N SER A 173 -14.90 25.69 -19.70
CA SER A 173 -15.72 24.73 -18.94
C SER A 173 -17.11 24.56 -19.54
N GLY A 174 -17.88 23.62 -19.01
CA GLY A 174 -19.30 23.44 -19.37
C GLY A 174 -19.50 23.01 -20.82
N ASP A 175 -20.47 23.63 -21.51
CA ASP A 175 -20.86 23.24 -22.87
C ASP A 175 -19.78 23.57 -23.91
N ASP A 176 -18.96 24.60 -23.70
CA ASP A 176 -17.86 24.95 -24.62
C ASP A 176 -16.82 23.83 -24.70
N LEU A 177 -16.60 23.12 -23.58
CA LEU A 177 -15.68 22.00 -23.52
C LEU A 177 -16.21 20.78 -24.31
N ARG A 178 -17.53 20.58 -24.37
CA ARG A 178 -18.14 19.52 -25.20
C ARG A 178 -18.00 19.78 -26.70
N LEU A 179 -17.66 21.01 -27.09
CA LEU A 179 -17.32 21.38 -28.47
C LEU A 179 -15.83 21.19 -28.79
N ALA A 180 -15.03 20.72 -27.83
CA ALA A 180 -13.63 20.39 -28.06
C ALA A 180 -13.48 19.24 -29.06
N HIS A 181 -12.46 19.32 -29.90
CA HIS A 181 -12.03 18.25 -30.78
C HIS A 181 -10.58 17.89 -30.48
N LEU A 182 -10.27 16.59 -30.45
CA LEU A 182 -8.91 16.09 -30.35
C LEU A 182 -8.37 15.82 -31.74
N ARG A 183 -7.12 16.20 -32.02
CA ARG A 183 -6.43 15.79 -33.26
C ARG A 183 -4.98 15.43 -32.97
N LEU A 184 -4.43 14.49 -33.71
CA LEU A 184 -3.02 14.15 -33.66
C LEU A 184 -2.31 14.85 -34.82
N ALA A 185 -1.32 15.68 -34.51
CA ALA A 185 -0.54 16.43 -35.49
C ALA A 185 0.95 16.42 -35.13
N TYR A 186 1.80 16.67 -36.13
CA TYR A 186 3.18 17.04 -35.88
C TYR A 186 3.26 18.51 -35.51
N VAL A 187 3.94 18.79 -34.40
CA VAL A 187 4.30 20.12 -33.93
C VAL A 187 5.80 20.32 -34.13
N GLY A 188 6.14 21.26 -34.99
CA GLY A 188 7.50 21.62 -35.35
C GLY A 188 8.14 22.60 -34.39
N SER A 189 9.43 22.40 -34.15
CA SER A 189 10.32 23.35 -33.48
C SER A 189 11.66 23.39 -34.20
N MET A 190 12.41 24.46 -33.99
CA MET A 190 13.68 24.67 -34.68
C MET A 190 14.73 25.18 -33.71
N ALA A 191 15.93 24.60 -33.79
CA ALA A 191 17.09 25.02 -33.05
C ALA A 191 18.24 25.35 -33.98
N LEU A 192 18.92 26.46 -33.69
CA LEU A 192 20.07 26.90 -34.46
C LEU A 192 21.36 26.47 -33.78
N ALA A 193 22.38 26.18 -34.59
CA ALA A 193 23.70 25.86 -34.07
C ALA A 193 24.32 27.06 -33.35
N VAL A 194 25.05 26.79 -32.26
CA VAL A 194 25.85 27.78 -31.54
C VAL A 194 27.07 28.17 -32.38
N THR A 195 27.37 29.46 -32.43
CA THR A 195 28.49 30.01 -33.20
C THR A 195 29.81 29.37 -32.75
N GLY A 196 30.52 28.74 -33.69
CA GLY A 196 31.78 28.02 -33.43
C GLY A 196 31.60 26.61 -32.86
N LYS A 197 30.36 26.14 -32.69
CA LYS A 197 30.03 24.81 -32.15
C LYS A 197 28.91 24.14 -32.96
N PRO A 198 29.21 23.57 -34.14
CA PRO A 198 28.20 23.11 -35.10
C PRO A 198 27.31 21.94 -34.62
N ASN A 199 27.71 21.25 -33.55
CA ASN A 199 26.96 20.12 -32.96
C ASN A 199 26.18 20.51 -31.69
N GLU A 200 26.25 21.77 -31.26
CA GLU A 200 25.44 22.28 -30.15
C GLU A 200 24.33 23.16 -30.73
N HIS A 201 23.07 22.77 -30.50
CA HIS A 201 21.91 23.51 -30.97
C HIS A 201 21.16 24.15 -29.80
N VAL A 202 20.71 25.39 -29.99
CA VAL A 202 19.91 26.14 -29.02
C VAL A 202 18.52 26.33 -29.59
N PHE A 203 17.52 25.75 -28.92
CA PHE A 203 16.13 26.15 -29.09
C PHE A 203 15.98 27.55 -28.54
N THR A 204 15.19 28.39 -29.19
CA THR A 204 14.78 29.64 -28.57
C THR A 204 14.19 29.33 -27.18
N GLY A 205 14.65 30.03 -26.13
CA GLY A 205 14.23 29.74 -24.75
C GLY A 205 12.70 29.68 -24.57
N ALA A 206 12.22 29.09 -23.47
CA ALA A 206 10.80 28.82 -23.21
C ALA A 206 9.82 30.02 -23.36
N ASN A 207 10.34 31.24 -23.45
CA ASN A 207 9.59 32.49 -23.60
C ASN A 207 9.62 33.05 -25.03
N ALA A 208 10.03 32.27 -26.02
CA ALA A 208 10.16 32.75 -27.39
C ALA A 208 8.83 32.72 -28.12
N PRO A 209 8.52 33.76 -28.90
CA PRO A 209 7.32 33.73 -29.73
C PRO A 209 7.42 32.53 -30.68
N HIS A 210 6.47 31.61 -30.55
CA HIS A 210 6.17 30.65 -31.60
C HIS A 210 5.95 31.42 -32.90
N LEU A 211 6.44 30.88 -34.02
CA LEU A 211 6.48 31.61 -35.30
C LEU A 211 5.13 31.62 -36.05
N GLY A 212 4.07 31.18 -35.40
CA GLY A 212 2.68 31.29 -35.83
C GLY A 212 1.72 31.36 -34.66
N PRO A 213 0.46 30.90 -34.79
CA PRO A 213 -0.54 31.12 -33.75
C PRO A 213 -0.03 30.53 -32.43
N ALA A 214 0.17 31.39 -31.44
CA ALA A 214 0.69 30.97 -30.14
C ALA A 214 -0.27 29.94 -29.53
N THR A 215 0.15 28.68 -29.54
CA THR A 215 -0.59 27.56 -28.96
C THR A 215 -0.67 27.73 -27.45
N TYR A 216 -1.69 27.11 -26.87
CA TYR A 216 -1.73 26.93 -25.43
C TYR A 216 -1.09 25.59 -25.06
N GLU A 217 -0.61 25.48 -23.84
CA GLU A 217 -0.25 24.23 -23.17
C GLU A 217 -1.32 23.92 -22.13
N MET A 218 -1.68 22.65 -22.01
CA MET A 218 -2.61 22.21 -20.97
C MET A 218 -1.93 22.29 -19.59
N GLU A 219 -2.49 23.07 -18.65
CA GLU A 219 -1.97 23.23 -17.28
C GLU A 219 -2.59 22.25 -16.28
N ASN A 220 -3.81 21.79 -16.56
CA ASN A 220 -4.58 20.93 -15.68
C ASN A 220 -4.22 19.44 -15.81
N SER A 221 -3.00 19.11 -16.26
CA SER A 221 -2.44 17.77 -16.02
C SER A 221 -2.38 17.59 -14.50
N GLN A 222 -3.23 16.75 -13.92
CA GLN A 222 -3.29 16.61 -12.47
C GLN A 222 -1.95 16.10 -11.94
N ALA A 223 -1.11 17.00 -11.47
CA ALA A 223 -0.13 16.68 -10.45
C ALA A 223 -0.95 16.31 -9.21
N TYR A 224 -1.24 15.02 -9.05
CA TYR A 224 -1.70 14.37 -7.81
C TYR A 224 -2.64 15.25 -6.97
N ASN A 225 -3.94 15.27 -7.30
CA ASN A 225 -4.91 15.91 -6.41
C ASN A 225 -5.20 14.96 -5.25
N ALA A 226 -4.39 15.06 -4.20
CA ALA A 226 -4.48 14.17 -3.05
C ALA A 226 -5.87 14.16 -2.37
N ASP A 227 -6.71 15.18 -2.63
CA ASP A 227 -8.06 15.31 -2.09
C ASP A 227 -9.16 14.74 -3.00
N HIS A 228 -8.82 14.26 -4.20
CA HIS A 228 -9.77 13.69 -5.17
C HIS A 228 -9.13 12.52 -5.92
N GLU A 229 -9.70 11.32 -5.80
CA GLU A 229 -9.15 10.12 -6.43
C GLU A 229 -10.25 9.32 -7.14
N TYR A 230 -9.96 8.91 -8.39
CA TYR A 230 -10.85 8.08 -9.22
C TYR A 230 -12.32 8.53 -9.22
N GLY A 231 -12.56 9.84 -9.33
CA GLY A 231 -13.86 10.47 -9.45
C GLY A 231 -14.55 10.75 -8.12
N ALA A 232 -13.86 10.59 -7.00
CA ALA A 232 -14.42 10.73 -5.68
C ALA A 232 -13.58 11.67 -4.79
N ASP A 233 -14.27 12.55 -4.06
CA ASP A 233 -13.62 13.43 -3.08
C ASP A 233 -13.13 12.60 -1.89
N VAL A 234 -11.81 12.54 -1.69
CA VAL A 234 -11.19 11.88 -0.53
C VAL A 234 -11.51 12.64 0.74
N ARG A 235 -11.40 13.98 0.69
CA ARG A 235 -11.66 14.87 1.82
C ARG A 235 -12.53 16.03 1.41
N THR A 236 -13.38 16.48 2.33
CA THR A 236 -14.21 17.67 2.13
C THR A 236 -14.13 18.59 3.33
N ILE A 237 -14.13 19.90 3.06
CA ILE A 237 -14.31 20.94 4.09
C ILE A 237 -15.81 21.25 4.14
N ARG A 238 -16.42 21.09 5.31
CA ARG A 238 -17.85 21.37 5.52
C ARG A 238 -18.08 22.14 6.81
N ALA A 239 -19.29 22.66 7.00
CA ALA A 239 -19.69 23.29 8.25
C ALA A 239 -19.45 22.35 9.45
N ASN A 240 -18.95 22.91 10.55
CA ASN A 240 -18.71 22.15 11.77
C ASN A 240 -20.04 21.84 12.46
N GLU A 241 -20.45 20.59 12.40
CA GLU A 241 -21.64 20.03 13.02
C GLU A 241 -21.23 18.78 13.81
N LEU A 242 -22.08 18.35 14.75
CA LEU A 242 -21.83 17.11 15.48
C LEU A 242 -21.76 15.94 14.50
N LYS A 243 -20.59 15.27 14.46
CA LYS A 243 -20.41 14.03 13.72
C LYS A 243 -21.29 12.90 14.31
N PRO A 244 -21.69 11.89 13.51
CA PRO A 244 -22.35 10.70 14.03
C PRO A 244 -21.52 10.04 15.13
N SER A 245 -22.17 9.61 16.22
CA SER A 245 -21.52 9.11 17.44
C SER A 245 -22.21 7.86 18.01
N ASP A 246 -21.45 7.02 18.71
CA ASP A 246 -21.95 5.85 19.46
C ASP A 246 -22.37 6.18 20.91
N LEU A 247 -22.34 7.47 21.28
CA LEU A 247 -22.83 7.96 22.56
C LEU A 247 -24.36 7.75 22.63
N ASP A 248 -24.80 6.94 23.58
CA ASP A 248 -26.22 6.71 23.82
C ASP A 248 -26.83 7.89 24.58
N ASN A 249 -27.55 8.76 23.86
CA ASN A 249 -28.18 9.95 24.43
C ASN A 249 -29.25 9.63 25.50
N ASP A 250 -29.78 8.40 25.50
CA ASP A 250 -30.85 7.99 26.40
C ASP A 250 -30.34 7.34 27.69
N ASP A 251 -29.04 7.02 27.76
CA ASP A 251 -28.42 6.49 28.96
C ASP A 251 -28.40 7.54 30.09
N GLY A 252 -29.16 7.24 31.15
CA GLY A 252 -29.32 8.11 32.31
C GLY A 252 -28.01 8.45 33.02
N ALA A 253 -26.96 7.63 32.86
CA ALA A 253 -25.63 7.91 33.41
C ALA A 253 -25.05 9.23 32.89
N TRP A 254 -25.40 9.67 31.67
CA TRP A 254 -24.91 10.93 31.10
C TRP A 254 -25.68 12.17 31.57
N ARG A 255 -26.72 12.01 32.39
CA ARG A 255 -27.53 13.13 32.90
C ARG A 255 -27.02 13.66 34.24
N VAL A 256 -25.93 13.10 34.76
CA VAL A 256 -25.31 13.56 36.00
C VAL A 256 -24.58 14.88 35.80
N ASP A 257 -24.60 15.69 36.85
CA ASP A 257 -23.88 16.95 36.94
C ASP A 257 -22.41 16.70 37.25
N VAL A 258 -21.53 17.31 36.47
CA VAL A 258 -20.08 17.17 36.57
C VAL A 258 -19.48 18.47 37.09
N PRO A 259 -18.68 18.44 38.18
CA PRO A 259 -18.00 19.63 38.68
C PRO A 259 -16.85 20.03 37.74
N MET A 260 -16.79 21.32 37.37
CA MET A 260 -15.82 21.85 36.39
C MET A 260 -14.55 22.45 37.02
N ALA A 261 -14.46 22.47 38.35
CA ALA A 261 -13.32 23.03 39.06
C ALA A 261 -12.03 22.27 38.74
N GLY A 262 -11.00 23.00 38.29
CA GLY A 262 -9.66 22.46 38.06
C GLY A 262 -9.43 21.79 36.70
N VAL A 263 -10.45 21.73 35.83
CA VAL A 263 -10.32 21.23 34.46
C VAL A 263 -9.45 22.19 33.64
N LYS A 264 -8.38 21.67 33.02
CA LYS A 264 -7.45 22.46 32.19
C LYS A 264 -7.23 21.88 30.80
N THR A 265 -7.42 20.58 30.63
CA THR A 265 -7.19 19.87 29.38
C THR A 265 -8.41 19.03 29.00
N VAL A 266 -8.43 18.56 27.76
CA VAL A 266 -9.45 17.60 27.28
C VAL A 266 -9.44 16.33 28.13
N ASP A 267 -8.26 15.78 28.47
CA ASP A 267 -8.15 14.59 29.32
C ASP A 267 -8.66 14.84 30.75
N ASP A 268 -8.39 16.01 31.33
CA ASP A 268 -8.96 16.36 32.65
C ASP A 268 -10.49 16.33 32.61
N LEU A 269 -11.09 16.92 31.57
CA LEU A 269 -12.53 16.97 31.38
C LEU A 269 -13.13 15.56 31.23
N ILE A 270 -12.52 14.72 30.38
CA ILE A 270 -12.96 13.33 30.20
C ILE A 270 -12.85 12.54 31.51
N ARG A 271 -11.79 12.72 32.30
CA ARG A 271 -11.63 12.04 33.59
C ARG A 271 -12.69 12.43 34.62
N VAL A 272 -13.02 13.73 34.73
CA VAL A 272 -14.09 14.16 35.66
C VAL A 272 -15.46 13.65 35.21
N ILE A 273 -15.72 13.60 33.90
CA ILE A 273 -16.95 13.00 33.35
C ILE A 273 -16.98 11.49 33.65
N ALA A 274 -15.91 10.76 33.38
CA ALA A 274 -15.82 9.32 33.64
C ALA A 274 -16.05 9.01 35.13
N ALA A 275 -15.45 9.80 36.04
CA ALA A 275 -15.64 9.66 37.48
C ALA A 275 -17.10 9.94 37.91
N ALA A 276 -17.74 10.98 37.38
CA ALA A 276 -19.12 11.31 37.73
C ALA A 276 -20.13 10.29 37.19
N THR A 277 -19.91 9.78 35.98
CA THR A 277 -20.82 8.88 35.26
C THR A 277 -20.61 7.41 35.57
N GLN A 278 -19.45 7.04 36.15
CA GLN A 278 -19.00 5.66 36.33
C GLN A 278 -18.92 4.89 34.99
N ARG A 279 -18.60 5.60 33.91
CA ARG A 279 -18.43 5.04 32.57
C ARG A 279 -16.96 5.10 32.17
N GLU A 280 -16.53 4.12 31.38
CA GLU A 280 -15.17 4.05 30.85
C GLU A 280 -15.08 4.94 29.59
N VAL A 281 -14.47 6.12 29.72
CA VAL A 281 -14.36 7.11 28.65
C VAL A 281 -12.91 7.60 28.54
N TYR A 282 -12.39 7.69 27.33
CA TYR A 282 -11.04 8.13 27.01
C TYR A 282 -11.04 9.29 26.01
N ALA A 283 -9.97 10.09 26.02
CA ALA A 283 -9.63 10.98 24.91
C ALA A 283 -8.43 10.42 24.15
N ASP A 284 -8.51 10.39 22.82
CA ASP A 284 -7.35 10.06 21.99
C ASP A 284 -6.16 10.97 22.34
N PRO A 285 -4.92 10.47 22.41
CA PRO A 285 -3.74 11.25 22.79
C PRO A 285 -3.54 12.53 21.98
N ARG A 286 -4.00 12.57 20.73
CA ARG A 286 -3.97 13.75 19.85
C ARG A 286 -4.87 14.88 20.34
N TYR A 287 -5.91 14.55 21.10
CA TYR A 287 -6.81 15.51 21.75
C TYR A 287 -6.50 15.70 23.24
N ALA A 288 -6.08 14.65 23.93
CA ALA A 288 -5.97 14.59 25.38
C ALA A 288 -5.22 15.79 26.00
N ALA A 289 -4.10 16.20 25.37
CA ALA A 289 -3.25 17.28 25.87
C ALA A 289 -3.73 18.70 25.52
N LYS A 290 -4.77 18.83 24.68
CA LYS A 290 -5.25 20.15 24.22
C LYS A 290 -5.82 20.96 25.40
N PRO A 291 -5.39 22.22 25.59
CA PRO A 291 -5.94 23.08 26.64
C PRO A 291 -7.43 23.38 26.43
N VAL A 292 -8.16 23.47 27.54
CA VAL A 292 -9.58 23.81 27.61
C VAL A 292 -9.72 25.17 28.29
N THR A 293 -10.44 26.09 27.67
CA THR A 293 -10.87 27.36 28.24
C THR A 293 -12.32 27.27 28.66
N LEU A 294 -12.59 27.52 29.95
CA LEU A 294 -13.93 27.51 30.54
C LEU A 294 -14.29 28.90 31.08
N LEU A 295 -15.50 29.37 30.77
CA LEU A 295 -16.12 30.54 31.43
C LEU A 295 -17.36 30.06 32.17
N GLY A 296 -17.51 30.40 33.46
CA GLY A 296 -18.60 29.88 34.31
C GLY A 296 -18.31 28.52 34.97
N ALA A 297 -17.02 28.17 35.14
CA ALA A 297 -16.59 26.88 35.70
C ALA A 297 -16.92 26.69 37.20
N ASP A 298 -17.55 27.66 37.85
CA ASP A 298 -18.03 27.59 39.23
C ASP A 298 -19.32 26.77 39.37
N ARG A 299 -20.00 26.50 38.26
CA ARG A 299 -21.21 25.67 38.22
C ARG A 299 -20.92 24.29 37.63
N PRO A 300 -21.59 23.23 38.12
CA PRO A 300 -21.52 21.95 37.47
C PRO A 300 -22.29 21.99 36.14
N ALA A 301 -21.95 21.09 35.24
CA ALA A 301 -22.63 20.94 33.95
C ALA A 301 -22.91 19.47 33.66
N ARG A 302 -24.00 19.21 32.94
CA ARG A 302 -24.43 17.85 32.61
C ARG A 302 -23.41 17.13 31.74
N ALA A 303 -23.07 15.89 32.07
CA ALA A 303 -22.08 15.10 31.35
C ALA A 303 -22.37 14.99 29.84
N LEU A 304 -23.62 14.72 29.44
CA LEU A 304 -24.02 14.60 28.04
C LEU A 304 -23.75 15.88 27.23
N ASP A 305 -24.04 17.03 27.84
CA ASP A 305 -23.89 18.33 27.20
C ASP A 305 -22.41 18.69 27.05
N LEU A 306 -21.59 18.37 28.06
CA LEU A 306 -20.13 18.49 28.01
C LEU A 306 -19.51 17.60 26.93
N LEU A 307 -19.94 16.34 26.83
CA LEU A 307 -19.42 15.41 25.82
C LEU A 307 -19.71 15.93 24.41
N LYS A 308 -20.94 16.41 24.14
CA LYS A 308 -21.33 17.01 22.86
C LYS A 308 -20.57 18.29 22.55
N ALA A 309 -20.45 19.18 23.53
CA ALA A 309 -19.67 20.42 23.40
C ALA A 309 -18.21 20.12 23.04
N LEU A 310 -17.60 19.16 23.73
CA LEU A 310 -16.22 18.75 23.50
C LEU A 310 -16.02 18.15 22.10
N ALA A 311 -16.92 17.27 21.65
CA ALA A 311 -16.87 16.70 20.30
C ALA A 311 -16.95 17.79 19.23
N LEU A 312 -17.84 18.78 19.36
CA LEU A 312 -17.92 19.90 18.40
C LEU A 312 -16.66 20.79 18.41
N CYS A 313 -16.08 21.02 19.59
CA CYS A 313 -14.86 21.82 19.73
C CYS A 313 -13.69 21.27 18.93
N VAL A 314 -13.46 19.96 19.06
CA VAL A 314 -12.32 19.29 18.42
C VAL A 314 -12.67 18.77 17.02
N GLY A 315 -13.91 18.95 16.56
CA GLY A 315 -14.39 18.38 15.30
C GLY A 315 -14.43 16.85 15.32
N GLY A 316 -14.54 16.23 16.50
CA GLY A 316 -14.46 14.79 16.71
C GLY A 316 -15.82 14.12 16.95
N THR A 317 -15.77 12.88 17.43
CA THR A 317 -16.91 12.04 17.79
C THR A 317 -16.53 11.01 18.86
N TYR A 318 -17.53 10.35 19.47
CA TYR A 318 -17.30 9.20 20.33
C TYR A 318 -17.55 7.89 19.59
N ARG A 319 -16.56 7.00 19.62
CA ARG A 319 -16.66 5.61 19.14
C ARG A 319 -16.69 4.64 20.31
N ARG A 320 -17.51 3.60 20.21
CA ARG A 320 -17.58 2.52 21.21
C ARG A 320 -16.58 1.40 20.90
N VAL A 321 -15.84 0.98 21.93
CA VAL A 321 -14.92 -0.17 21.89
C VAL A 321 -15.25 -1.07 23.07
N GLY A 322 -16.04 -2.12 22.84
CA GLY A 322 -16.60 -2.93 23.92
C GLY A 322 -17.44 -2.08 24.88
N PRO A 323 -17.15 -2.05 26.19
CA PRO A 323 -17.84 -1.20 27.16
C PRO A 323 -17.32 0.25 27.22
N ALA A 324 -16.20 0.57 26.56
CA ALA A 324 -15.55 1.87 26.63
C ALA A 324 -16.00 2.80 25.48
N LEU A 325 -15.90 4.11 25.70
CA LEU A 325 -16.02 5.14 24.68
C LEU A 325 -14.69 5.90 24.53
N VAL A 326 -14.35 6.31 23.31
CA VAL A 326 -13.17 7.15 23.04
C VAL A 326 -13.57 8.35 22.19
N LEU A 327 -13.15 9.55 22.61
CA LEU A 327 -13.21 10.76 21.79
C LEU A 327 -12.10 10.70 20.73
N THR A 328 -12.49 10.59 19.46
CA THR A 328 -11.62 10.45 18.28
C THR A 328 -12.12 11.32 17.13
N ASP A 329 -11.42 11.39 15.99
CA ASP A 329 -11.87 12.13 14.81
C ASP A 329 -13.11 11.49 14.16
N ASP A 330 -13.13 10.17 14.04
CA ASP A 330 -14.11 9.47 13.23
C ASP A 330 -14.65 8.17 13.87
N ARG A 331 -15.94 7.89 13.67
CA ARG A 331 -16.61 6.73 14.27
C ARG A 331 -16.21 5.41 13.62
N MET A 332 -15.76 5.41 12.37
CA MET A 332 -15.23 4.22 11.69
C MET A 332 -13.74 4.05 12.02
N GLY A 333 -13.01 5.16 12.00
CA GLY A 333 -11.58 5.24 12.25
C GLY A 333 -10.78 5.55 11.00
N LEU A 334 -9.74 6.36 11.17
CA LEU A 334 -8.98 6.89 10.02
C LEU A 334 -8.18 5.82 9.29
N ALA A 335 -7.61 4.83 9.99
CA ALA A 335 -6.90 3.74 9.33
C ALA A 335 -7.86 2.85 8.53
N VAL A 336 -9.10 2.65 9.01
CA VAL A 336 -10.14 1.92 8.27
C VAL A 336 -10.51 2.66 6.99
N LYS A 337 -10.70 3.99 7.05
CA LYS A 337 -10.94 4.80 5.84
C LYS A 337 -9.76 4.73 4.87
N HIS A 338 -8.54 4.77 5.37
CA HIS A 338 -7.36 4.60 4.54
C HIS A 338 -7.38 3.26 3.78
N LYS A 339 -7.69 2.16 4.48
CA LYS A 339 -7.81 0.84 3.86
C LYS A 339 -8.95 0.76 2.83
N LEU A 340 -10.08 1.41 3.09
CA LEU A 340 -11.17 1.51 2.10
C LEU A 340 -10.73 2.26 0.83
N TRP A 341 -9.96 3.33 0.98
CA TRP A 341 -9.41 4.06 -0.17
C TRP A 341 -8.37 3.21 -0.93
N LEU A 342 -7.50 2.45 -0.24
CA LEU A 342 -6.63 1.46 -0.88
C LEU A 342 -7.42 0.46 -1.75
N GLU A 343 -8.45 -0.15 -1.18
CA GLU A 343 -9.29 -1.12 -1.91
C GLU A 343 -10.05 -0.46 -3.08
N PHE A 344 -10.42 0.82 -2.95
CA PHE A 344 -11.04 1.60 -4.01
C PHE A 344 -10.06 1.87 -5.16
N GLU A 345 -8.82 2.24 -4.85
CA GLU A 345 -7.74 2.40 -5.83
C GLU A 345 -7.44 1.08 -6.54
N ASP A 346 -7.35 -0.04 -5.80
CA ASP A 346 -7.15 -1.38 -6.39
C ASP A 346 -8.29 -1.78 -7.33
N LYS A 347 -9.54 -1.51 -6.93
CA LYS A 347 -10.72 -1.71 -7.80
C LYS A 347 -10.64 -0.84 -9.05
N ALA A 348 -10.22 0.41 -8.93
CA ALA A 348 -10.06 1.32 -10.06
C ALA A 348 -8.98 0.83 -11.02
N LEU A 349 -7.85 0.39 -10.48
CA LEU A 349 -6.73 -0.18 -11.23
C LEU A 349 -7.11 -1.48 -11.94
N ALA A 350 -7.94 -2.32 -11.33
CA ALA A 350 -8.48 -3.55 -11.92
C ALA A 350 -9.56 -3.29 -12.98
N ALA A 351 -10.37 -2.24 -12.80
CA ALA A 351 -11.38 -1.80 -13.76
C ALA A 351 -10.80 -1.05 -14.97
N ALA A 352 -9.62 -0.45 -14.81
CA ALA A 352 -8.91 0.22 -15.90
C ALA A 352 -8.64 -0.78 -17.06
N PRO A 353 -8.95 -0.42 -18.32
CA PRO A 353 -8.71 -1.30 -19.45
C PRO A 353 -7.21 -1.59 -19.59
N ARG A 354 -6.81 -2.83 -19.30
CA ARG A 354 -5.44 -3.32 -19.48
C ARG A 354 -5.42 -4.40 -20.56
N GLY A 355 -4.39 -4.38 -21.39
CA GLY A 355 -4.04 -5.50 -22.27
C GLY A 355 -3.53 -6.69 -21.45
N SER A 356 -3.30 -7.83 -22.11
CA SER A 356 -2.92 -9.10 -21.47
C SER A 356 -1.60 -9.06 -20.70
N THR A 357 -0.76 -8.06 -20.94
CA THR A 357 0.54 -7.84 -20.28
C THR A 357 0.51 -6.70 -19.25
N GLY A 358 -0.66 -6.13 -18.94
CA GLY A 358 -0.76 -4.91 -18.15
C GLY A 358 -0.42 -3.64 -18.93
N GLU A 359 0.08 -3.75 -20.16
CA GLU A 359 0.20 -2.62 -21.08
C GLU A 359 -1.18 -2.18 -21.56
N PRO A 360 -1.41 -0.89 -21.87
CA PRO A 360 -2.64 -0.45 -22.50
C PRO A 360 -2.94 -1.25 -23.77
N PRO A 361 -4.21 -1.55 -24.07
CA PRO A 361 -4.59 -2.27 -25.29
C PRO A 361 -3.96 -1.63 -26.53
N LYS A 362 -3.35 -2.45 -27.39
CA LYS A 362 -2.85 -1.99 -28.68
C LYS A 362 -4.03 -1.63 -29.59
N PRO A 363 -3.89 -0.64 -30.48
CA PRO A 363 -4.85 -0.43 -31.56
C PRO A 363 -5.10 -1.75 -32.30
N SER A 364 -6.32 -1.96 -32.80
CA SER A 364 -6.65 -3.21 -33.51
C SER A 364 -5.71 -3.47 -34.69
N ASP A 365 -5.42 -4.74 -34.98
CA ASP A 365 -4.58 -5.14 -36.13
C ASP A 365 -5.14 -4.69 -37.49
N GLU A 366 -6.39 -4.23 -37.53
CA GLU A 366 -7.05 -3.66 -38.70
C GLU A 366 -6.64 -2.20 -38.98
N LEU A 367 -5.82 -1.58 -38.11
CA LEU A 367 -5.36 -0.22 -38.27
C LEU A 367 -4.44 -0.09 -39.49
N LYS A 368 -4.86 0.72 -40.47
CA LYS A 368 -4.06 1.01 -41.68
C LYS A 368 -3.13 2.22 -41.53
N TYR A 369 -3.26 2.98 -40.45
CA TYR A 369 -2.50 4.20 -40.19
C TYR A 369 -1.21 3.89 -39.44
N THR A 370 -0.20 4.70 -39.71
CA THR A 370 1.15 4.62 -39.14
C THR A 370 1.63 6.02 -38.78
N ALA A 371 2.79 6.12 -38.14
CA ALA A 371 3.50 7.38 -37.93
C ALA A 371 3.64 8.28 -39.18
N LEU A 372 3.63 7.70 -40.39
CA LEU A 372 3.71 8.44 -41.66
C LEU A 372 2.45 9.26 -41.97
N ASP A 373 1.32 8.85 -41.41
CA ASP A 373 0.01 9.39 -41.74
C ASP A 373 -0.36 10.59 -40.85
N ILE A 374 0.47 10.91 -39.85
CA ILE A 374 0.29 12.07 -38.97
C ILE A 374 0.50 13.36 -39.79
N PRO A 375 -0.50 14.25 -39.87
CA PRO A 375 -0.40 15.49 -40.63
C PRO A 375 0.41 16.55 -39.89
N PHE A 376 0.91 17.53 -40.64
CA PHE A 376 1.24 18.85 -40.10
C PHE A 376 -0.01 19.72 -40.19
N THR A 377 -0.52 20.22 -39.07
CA THR A 377 -1.74 21.04 -39.05
C THR A 377 -1.48 22.31 -38.26
N GLY A 378 -1.58 23.47 -38.92
CA GLY A 378 -1.34 24.76 -38.26
C GLY A 378 0.11 25.05 -37.87
N ASP A 379 1.06 24.21 -38.29
CA ASP A 379 2.50 24.37 -38.04
C ASP A 379 3.14 25.36 -39.03
N ASP A 380 4.01 26.25 -38.54
CA ASP A 380 4.72 27.27 -39.33
C ASP A 380 6.03 26.80 -39.94
N VAL A 381 6.59 25.73 -39.40
CA VAL A 381 7.84 25.12 -39.85
C VAL A 381 7.66 23.65 -40.25
N PRO A 382 6.58 23.27 -40.98
CA PRO A 382 6.28 21.88 -41.26
C PRO A 382 7.39 21.25 -42.09
N ALA A 383 7.74 20.00 -41.76
CA ALA A 383 8.67 19.25 -42.59
C ALA A 383 8.08 19.07 -43.99
N THR A 384 8.89 19.30 -45.03
CA THR A 384 8.44 19.07 -46.40
C THR A 384 8.26 17.57 -46.65
N LYS A 385 7.40 17.21 -47.63
CA LYS A 385 7.22 15.80 -48.05
C LYS A 385 8.56 15.11 -48.38
N LYS A 386 9.51 15.85 -48.96
CA LYS A 386 10.86 15.35 -49.25
C LYS A 386 11.63 15.06 -47.96
N GLN A 387 11.69 16.02 -47.02
CA GLN A 387 12.39 15.85 -45.75
C GLN A 387 11.84 14.66 -44.95
N MET A 388 10.52 14.49 -44.90
CA MET A 388 9.89 13.30 -44.29
C MET A 388 10.30 11.99 -44.98
N ALA A 389 10.25 11.96 -46.32
CA ALA A 389 10.62 10.77 -47.07
C ALA A 389 12.09 10.38 -46.83
N ASP A 390 12.98 11.38 -46.77
CA ASP A 390 14.40 11.20 -46.48
C ASP A 390 14.63 10.66 -45.06
N TYR A 391 13.96 11.23 -44.06
CA TYR A 391 14.02 10.75 -42.66
C TYR A 391 13.58 9.29 -42.53
N TRP A 392 12.39 8.96 -43.02
CA TRP A 392 11.87 7.59 -42.91
C TRP A 392 12.69 6.59 -43.74
N SER A 393 13.31 7.03 -44.84
CA SER A 393 14.30 6.23 -45.57
C SER A 393 15.56 5.95 -44.73
N ALA A 394 16.05 6.94 -43.97
CA ALA A 394 17.17 6.76 -43.06
C ALA A 394 16.81 5.87 -41.86
N TRP A 395 15.65 6.09 -41.24
CA TRP A 395 15.14 5.30 -40.12
C TRP A 395 15.00 3.82 -40.48
N ARG A 396 14.44 3.48 -41.66
CA ARG A 396 14.32 2.07 -42.08
C ARG A 396 15.67 1.34 -42.22
N LYS A 397 16.76 2.06 -42.53
CA LYS A 397 18.11 1.46 -42.62
C LYS A 397 18.67 1.12 -41.24
N ASN A 398 18.37 1.95 -40.25
CA ASN A 398 18.77 1.79 -38.87
C ASN A 398 17.57 2.03 -37.94
N PRO A 399 16.61 1.07 -37.87
CA PRO A 399 15.41 1.25 -37.09
C PRO A 399 15.81 1.28 -35.61
N GLN A 400 15.83 2.49 -35.07
CA GLN A 400 15.90 2.72 -33.64
C GLN A 400 14.46 2.85 -33.14
N PRO A 401 14.17 2.43 -31.89
CA PRO A 401 12.85 2.67 -31.30
C PRO A 401 12.52 4.15 -31.49
N TRP A 402 11.39 4.46 -32.11
CA TRP A 402 10.97 5.84 -32.29
C TRP A 402 10.59 6.39 -30.91
N GLN A 403 11.55 7.00 -30.23
CA GLN A 403 11.38 7.46 -28.85
C GLN A 403 10.51 8.72 -28.86
N ASN A 404 9.33 8.62 -28.26
CA ASN A 404 8.42 9.72 -27.99
C ASN A 404 7.86 10.45 -29.23
N GLY A 405 7.76 9.80 -30.39
CA GLY A 405 7.12 10.42 -31.56
C GLY A 405 7.90 11.58 -32.17
N ARG A 406 9.20 11.72 -31.87
CA ARG A 406 10.03 12.84 -32.33
C ARG A 406 10.80 12.50 -33.60
N MET A 407 10.74 13.34 -34.63
CA MET A 407 11.64 13.28 -35.78
C MET A 407 12.64 14.43 -35.69
N ASP A 408 13.92 14.11 -35.79
CA ASP A 408 15.02 15.06 -35.79
C ASP A 408 15.61 15.16 -37.20
N LEU A 409 15.50 16.33 -37.82
CA LEU A 409 16.06 16.64 -39.13
C LEU A 409 17.20 17.65 -38.96
N THR A 410 18.43 17.22 -39.22
CA THR A 410 19.59 18.12 -39.24
C THR A 410 19.88 18.50 -40.69
N LEU A 411 19.65 19.77 -41.05
CA LEU A 411 19.62 20.22 -42.43
C LEU A 411 20.43 21.51 -42.62
N PRO A 412 21.23 21.63 -43.71
CA PRO A 412 21.81 22.91 -44.10
C PRO A 412 20.74 23.98 -44.34
N TYR A 413 21.03 25.25 -44.06
CA TYR A 413 20.07 26.36 -44.21
C TYR A 413 19.45 26.46 -45.62
N ASN A 414 20.23 26.19 -46.66
CA ASN A 414 19.76 26.20 -48.05
C ASN A 414 18.86 25.00 -48.42
N GLU A 415 18.81 23.96 -47.60
CA GLU A 415 17.91 22.80 -47.74
C GLU A 415 16.60 22.95 -46.94
N LEU A 416 16.49 24.01 -46.13
CA LEU A 416 15.23 24.39 -45.48
C LEU A 416 14.21 24.92 -46.50
N SER A 417 12.92 24.72 -46.23
CA SER A 417 11.84 25.33 -47.00
C SER A 417 11.84 26.86 -46.85
N PRO A 418 11.20 27.64 -47.75
CA PRO A 418 11.12 29.09 -47.59
C PRO A 418 10.51 29.55 -46.25
N ALA A 419 9.52 28.82 -45.73
CA ALA A 419 8.93 29.07 -44.42
C ALA A 419 9.93 28.78 -43.28
N GLN A 420 10.63 27.65 -43.33
CA GLN A 420 11.67 27.28 -42.38
C GLN A 420 12.87 28.25 -42.41
N GLN A 421 13.26 28.75 -43.58
CA GLN A 421 14.33 29.75 -43.71
C GLN A 421 13.95 31.09 -43.10
N ARG A 422 12.68 31.49 -43.21
CA ARG A 422 12.14 32.69 -42.55
C ARG A 422 12.14 32.49 -41.04
N ALA A 423 11.61 31.38 -40.57
CA ALA A 423 11.62 30.97 -39.17
C ALA A 423 13.02 31.00 -38.56
N ALA A 424 13.99 30.38 -39.22
CA ALA A 424 15.39 30.38 -38.79
C ALA A 424 15.98 31.80 -38.66
N ARG A 425 15.64 32.73 -39.56
CA ARG A 425 16.08 34.13 -39.46
C ARG A 425 15.44 34.86 -38.28
N GLU A 426 14.17 34.61 -38.02
CA GLU A 426 13.43 35.21 -36.90
C GLU A 426 13.94 34.68 -35.56
N ILE A 427 14.13 33.36 -35.45
CA ILE A 427 14.78 32.71 -34.30
C ILE A 427 16.19 33.27 -34.08
N LYS A 428 16.98 33.41 -35.15
CA LYS A 428 18.31 34.02 -35.02
C LYS A 428 18.24 35.44 -34.45
N ALA A 429 17.31 36.26 -34.95
CA ALA A 429 17.14 37.63 -34.45
C ALA A 429 16.71 37.66 -32.98
N LEU A 430 15.88 36.71 -32.54
CA LEU A 430 15.47 36.56 -31.14
C LEU A 430 16.63 36.11 -30.25
N ASN A 431 17.38 35.09 -30.66
CA ASN A 431 18.58 34.63 -29.96
C ASN A 431 19.62 35.76 -29.82
N ASP A 432 19.86 36.50 -30.90
CA ASP A 432 20.76 37.66 -30.89
C ASP A 432 20.26 38.75 -29.90
N LYS A 433 18.95 38.98 -29.81
CA LYS A 433 18.33 39.91 -28.86
C LYS A 433 18.51 39.46 -27.40
N TRP A 434 18.55 38.16 -27.15
CA TRP A 434 18.72 37.58 -25.81
C TRP A 434 20.17 37.23 -25.44
N GLY A 435 21.10 37.43 -26.36
CA GLY A 435 22.54 37.20 -26.13
C GLY A 435 23.02 35.79 -26.47
N ASP A 436 22.16 34.94 -27.01
CA ASP A 436 22.51 33.61 -27.50
C ASP A 436 23.19 33.71 -28.87
N LYS A 437 24.47 33.36 -28.94
CA LYS A 437 25.26 33.47 -30.18
C LYS A 437 24.97 32.31 -31.13
N THR A 438 23.89 32.37 -31.90
CA THR A 438 23.56 31.35 -32.91
C THR A 438 23.89 31.75 -34.35
N THR A 439 24.17 30.77 -35.22
CA THR A 439 24.50 30.97 -36.66
C THR A 439 23.55 30.21 -37.59
N LEU A 440 23.43 30.72 -38.83
CA LEU A 440 22.75 30.05 -39.96
C LEU A 440 23.74 29.34 -40.92
N ASP A 441 25.05 29.46 -40.67
CA ASP A 441 26.11 28.90 -41.53
C ASP A 441 26.39 27.41 -41.26
N ALA A 442 25.75 26.85 -40.23
CA ALA A 442 25.85 25.44 -39.85
C ALA A 442 24.48 24.77 -40.00
N ASP A 443 24.45 23.45 -39.81
CA ASP A 443 23.21 22.69 -39.93
C ASP A 443 22.21 23.09 -38.84
N ILE A 444 20.96 23.22 -39.25
CA ILE A 444 19.83 23.60 -38.42
C ILE A 444 19.07 22.35 -38.06
N LEU A 445 18.71 22.24 -36.78
CA LEU A 445 17.93 21.15 -36.26
C LEU A 445 16.45 21.52 -36.33
N VAL A 446 15.71 20.88 -37.22
CA VAL A 446 14.24 20.93 -37.26
C VAL A 446 13.74 19.70 -36.54
N GLN A 447 13.11 19.89 -35.38
CA GLN A 447 12.47 18.82 -34.64
C GLN A 447 10.98 18.87 -34.88
N THR A 448 10.34 17.71 -34.98
CA THR A 448 8.89 17.61 -35.02
C THR A 448 8.47 16.56 -34.02
N ALA A 449 7.56 16.89 -33.13
CA ALA A 449 7.00 15.95 -32.17
C ALA A 449 5.55 15.67 -32.58
N ALA A 450 5.17 14.40 -32.65
CA ALA A 450 3.77 14.05 -32.73
C ALA A 450 3.13 14.38 -31.37
N GLU A 451 2.07 15.19 -31.38
CA GLU A 451 1.34 15.62 -30.19
C GLU A 451 -0.16 15.65 -30.47
N VAL A 452 -0.95 15.37 -29.44
CA VAL A 452 -2.39 15.57 -29.45
C VAL A 452 -2.69 17.03 -29.11
N GLU A 453 -3.44 17.65 -30.00
CA GLU A 453 -3.96 19.00 -29.87
C GLU A 453 -5.45 18.95 -29.53
N ILE A 454 -5.89 19.84 -28.64
CA ILE A 454 -7.28 20.11 -28.32
C ILE A 454 -7.67 21.40 -29.05
N VAL A 455 -8.62 21.32 -29.98
CA VAL A 455 -9.20 22.46 -30.68
C VAL A 455 -10.53 22.79 -30.05
N VAL A 456 -10.65 23.99 -29.47
CA VAL A 456 -11.89 24.45 -28.80
C VAL A 456 -12.31 25.80 -29.38
N PRO A 457 -13.58 26.00 -29.79
CA PRO A 457 -14.02 27.28 -30.37
C PRO A 457 -13.84 28.51 -29.47
N ALA A 458 -13.83 28.31 -28.14
CA ALA A 458 -13.60 29.37 -27.16
C ALA A 458 -12.15 29.89 -27.13
N LEU A 459 -11.22 29.19 -27.79
CA LEU A 459 -9.81 29.56 -27.89
C LEU A 459 -9.45 29.90 -29.34
N ASP A 460 -8.52 30.86 -29.49
CA ASP A 460 -8.01 31.36 -30.76
C ASP A 460 -6.85 30.53 -31.33
N ALA A 461 -6.39 29.53 -30.60
CA ALA A 461 -5.32 28.60 -30.97
C ALA A 461 -5.55 27.24 -30.27
N PRO A 462 -5.01 26.13 -30.80
CA PRO A 462 -5.13 24.82 -30.17
C PRO A 462 -4.36 24.77 -28.84
N VAL A 463 -4.77 23.84 -27.97
CA VAL A 463 -4.06 23.47 -26.74
C VAL A 463 -3.27 22.19 -26.97
N ILE A 464 -1.96 22.23 -26.83
CA ILE A 464 -1.07 21.07 -26.92
C ILE A 464 -1.10 20.31 -25.59
N ILE A 465 -1.15 18.98 -25.68
CA ILE A 465 -0.89 18.07 -24.56
C ILE A 465 0.54 17.51 -24.74
N PRO A 466 1.57 18.05 -24.08
CA PRO A 466 2.96 17.67 -24.36
C PRO A 466 3.25 16.19 -24.04
N GLY A 467 4.02 15.52 -24.91
CA GLY A 467 4.40 14.11 -24.75
C GLY A 467 3.25 13.11 -24.93
N SER A 468 2.12 13.53 -25.51
CA SER A 468 0.88 12.75 -25.57
C SER A 468 0.87 11.63 -26.62
N TYR A 469 1.80 11.62 -27.57
CA TYR A 469 1.79 10.64 -28.66
C TYR A 469 2.08 9.19 -28.26
N ASP A 470 2.66 8.86 -27.11
CA ASP A 470 2.98 7.48 -26.61
C ASP A 470 2.85 6.24 -27.52
N ARG A 471 3.35 6.28 -28.77
CA ARG A 471 3.08 5.26 -29.78
C ARG A 471 1.58 4.97 -30.00
N LEU A 472 0.75 6.03 -30.07
CA LEU A 472 -0.67 5.95 -30.42
C LEU A 472 -0.85 5.28 -31.79
N LEU A 473 0.11 5.47 -32.71
CA LEU A 473 0.19 4.77 -33.99
C LEU A 473 1.40 3.84 -34.04
N PRO A 474 1.32 2.73 -34.80
CA PRO A 474 2.47 1.86 -35.02
C PRO A 474 3.54 2.58 -35.84
N ASP A 475 4.79 2.15 -35.64
CA ASP A 475 5.89 2.54 -36.51
C ASP A 475 5.60 2.10 -37.95
N PRO A 476 6.15 2.79 -38.96
CA PRO A 476 5.92 2.41 -40.35
C PRO A 476 6.42 0.98 -40.62
N PRO A 477 5.64 0.14 -41.33
CA PRO A 477 6.00 -1.25 -41.54
C PRO A 477 7.32 -1.36 -42.29
N LEU A 478 8.20 -2.22 -41.78
CA LEU A 478 9.42 -2.64 -42.47
C LEU A 478 9.06 -3.64 -43.57
N SER A 479 9.72 -3.52 -44.72
CA SER A 479 9.72 -4.56 -45.74
C SER A 479 10.35 -5.85 -45.20
N ASP A 480 10.04 -7.01 -45.79
CA ASP A 480 10.59 -8.29 -45.32
C ASP A 480 12.12 -8.30 -45.31
N LYS A 481 12.73 -7.64 -46.30
CA LYS A 481 14.20 -7.46 -46.38
C LYS A 481 14.74 -6.67 -45.17
N GLU A 482 14.03 -5.63 -44.76
CA GLU A 482 14.41 -4.80 -43.60
C GLU A 482 14.19 -5.55 -42.28
N LYS A 483 13.09 -6.32 -42.16
CA LYS A 483 12.84 -7.20 -41.01
C LYS A 483 13.95 -8.24 -40.83
N THR A 484 14.37 -8.92 -41.90
CA THR A 484 15.48 -9.88 -41.84
C THR A 484 16.79 -9.22 -41.42
N ALA A 485 17.08 -8.02 -41.95
CA ALA A 485 18.29 -7.29 -41.57
C ALA A 485 18.27 -6.81 -40.11
N ALA A 486 17.09 -6.51 -39.54
CA ALA A 486 16.93 -6.18 -38.13
C ALA A 486 17.10 -7.42 -37.23
N ALA A 487 16.43 -8.53 -37.55
CA ALA A 487 16.53 -9.78 -36.81
C ALA A 487 17.97 -10.32 -36.76
N GLN A 488 18.71 -10.24 -37.87
CA GLN A 488 20.12 -10.65 -37.92
C GLN A 488 21.03 -9.81 -37.02
N ARG A 489 20.70 -8.53 -36.76
CA ARG A 489 21.44 -7.68 -35.83
C ARG A 489 21.10 -8.03 -34.37
N GLU A 490 19.85 -8.35 -34.08
CA GLU A 490 19.39 -8.74 -32.74
C GLU A 490 19.94 -10.12 -32.34
N GLU A 491 19.91 -11.08 -33.26
CA GLU A 491 20.48 -12.42 -33.07
C GLU A 491 22.01 -12.39 -32.90
N ALA A 492 22.69 -11.45 -33.57
CA ALA A 492 24.13 -11.20 -33.36
C ALA A 492 24.45 -10.53 -32.01
N GLY A 493 23.45 -9.99 -31.30
CA GLY A 493 23.61 -9.23 -30.05
C GLY A 493 23.05 -9.88 -28.78
N ALA A 494 22.18 -10.89 -28.89
CA ALA A 494 21.52 -11.49 -27.72
C ALA A 494 22.37 -12.58 -27.02
N PRO A 495 22.62 -12.50 -25.70
CA PRO A 495 23.24 -13.57 -24.94
C PRO A 495 22.28 -14.77 -24.85
N GLN A 496 22.66 -15.92 -25.42
CA GLN A 496 21.88 -17.15 -25.37
C GLN A 496 21.73 -17.65 -23.92
N ILE A 497 20.55 -17.48 -23.33
CA ILE A 497 20.18 -18.14 -22.07
C ILE A 497 20.00 -19.63 -22.39
N ARG A 498 20.95 -20.46 -21.95
CA ARG A 498 20.89 -21.92 -22.09
C ARG A 498 19.70 -22.46 -21.30
N ILE A 499 18.70 -22.97 -22.02
CA ILE A 499 17.68 -23.85 -21.46
C ILE A 499 18.39 -25.15 -21.03
N GLU A 500 18.47 -25.37 -19.72
CA GLU A 500 19.12 -26.54 -19.12
C GLU A 500 18.50 -27.85 -19.62
N GLN A 501 19.36 -28.82 -19.93
CA GLN A 501 19.01 -30.13 -20.50
C GLN A 501 18.06 -30.91 -19.60
N ALA A 502 17.12 -31.65 -20.21
CA ALA A 502 16.15 -32.51 -19.52
C ALA A 502 16.86 -33.52 -18.60
N GLN A 503 16.69 -33.37 -17.28
CA GLN A 503 17.27 -34.28 -16.29
C GLN A 503 16.41 -35.55 -16.16
N THR A 504 17.06 -36.71 -16.15
CA THR A 504 16.41 -38.01 -15.94
C THR A 504 15.84 -38.10 -14.51
N PRO A 505 14.61 -38.63 -14.31
CA PRO A 505 14.05 -38.87 -12.98
C PRO A 505 14.99 -39.69 -12.10
N GLN A 506 15.25 -39.23 -10.87
CA GLN A 506 16.05 -39.93 -9.86
C GLN A 506 15.13 -40.56 -8.81
N SER A 507 15.53 -41.69 -8.23
CA SER A 507 14.78 -42.30 -7.12
C SER A 507 14.84 -41.36 -5.91
N LEU A 508 13.67 -41.08 -5.32
CA LEU A 508 13.52 -40.16 -4.20
C LEU A 508 13.96 -40.80 -2.89
N LYS A 509 13.84 -42.13 -2.76
CA LYS A 509 14.15 -42.84 -1.51
C LYS A 509 15.61 -42.66 -1.04
N PRO A 510 16.65 -42.83 -1.89
CA PRO A 510 18.03 -42.53 -1.50
C PRO A 510 18.26 -41.05 -1.15
N MET A 511 17.55 -40.13 -1.82
CA MET A 511 17.66 -38.69 -1.57
C MET A 511 17.07 -38.33 -0.21
N LEU A 512 15.91 -38.88 0.12
CA LEU A 512 15.32 -38.78 1.45
C LEU A 512 16.26 -39.36 2.50
N ALA A 513 16.87 -40.53 2.26
CA ALA A 513 17.79 -41.16 3.20
C ALA A 513 19.05 -40.34 3.54
N ALA A 514 19.38 -39.30 2.74
CA ALA A 514 20.46 -38.36 3.05
C ALA A 514 20.17 -37.45 4.26
N PHE A 515 18.89 -37.32 4.65
CA PHE A 515 18.46 -36.56 5.82
C PHE A 515 18.33 -37.47 7.04
N THR A 516 18.74 -37.01 8.22
CA THR A 516 18.70 -37.78 9.47
C THR A 516 17.27 -37.95 9.98
N ARG A 517 16.50 -36.87 10.03
CA ARG A 517 15.09 -36.86 10.43
C ARG A 517 14.23 -36.43 9.25
N ARG A 518 13.18 -37.20 9.00
CA ARG A 518 12.33 -37.09 7.82
C ARG A 518 10.90 -37.15 8.32
N ALA A 519 10.33 -35.98 8.54
CA ALA A 519 8.96 -35.85 8.99
C ALA A 519 7.99 -35.82 7.81
N ALA A 520 6.84 -36.46 7.96
CA ALA A 520 5.67 -36.17 7.14
C ALA A 520 4.59 -35.56 8.03
N ARG A 521 4.09 -34.39 7.64
CA ARG A 521 2.97 -33.73 8.30
C ARG A 521 1.67 -34.20 7.67
N LEU A 522 0.77 -34.79 8.46
CA LEU A 522 -0.44 -35.46 7.97
C LEU A 522 -1.64 -35.23 8.90
N GLU A 523 -2.85 -35.25 8.34
CA GLU A 523 -4.12 -35.18 9.07
C GLU A 523 -5.02 -36.38 8.69
N PRO A 524 -4.72 -37.60 9.19
CA PRO A 524 -5.49 -38.79 8.86
C PRO A 524 -6.95 -38.66 9.32
N LYS A 525 -7.88 -39.10 8.47
CA LYS A 525 -9.33 -38.98 8.74
C LYS A 525 -9.88 -40.11 9.59
N SER A 526 -9.16 -41.22 9.69
CA SER A 526 -9.58 -42.42 10.39
C SER A 526 -8.38 -43.25 10.85
N SER A 527 -8.66 -44.24 11.71
CA SER A 527 -7.70 -45.26 12.12
C SER A 527 -7.10 -46.04 10.95
N GLU A 528 -7.91 -46.39 9.93
CA GLU A 528 -7.46 -47.14 8.76
C GLU A 528 -6.55 -46.30 7.86
N ASP A 529 -6.91 -45.04 7.65
CA ASP A 529 -6.08 -44.08 6.90
C ASP A 529 -4.73 -43.91 7.60
N LEU A 530 -4.71 -43.69 8.91
CA LEU A 530 -3.48 -43.61 9.70
C LEU A 530 -2.56 -44.82 9.50
N THR A 531 -3.08 -46.04 9.61
CA THR A 531 -2.29 -47.27 9.40
C THR A 531 -1.71 -47.33 7.97
N SER A 532 -2.51 -46.98 6.97
CA SER A 532 -2.07 -46.91 5.57
C SER A 532 -0.93 -45.89 5.39
N ARG A 533 -1.05 -44.69 5.97
CA ARG A 533 -0.03 -43.64 5.91
C ARG A 533 1.28 -44.06 6.59
N ILE A 534 1.21 -44.69 7.77
CA ILE A 534 2.40 -45.22 8.46
C ILE A 534 3.12 -46.26 7.60
N ALA A 535 2.38 -47.14 6.91
CA ALA A 535 2.96 -48.10 5.98
C ALA A 535 3.65 -47.43 4.78
N GLN A 536 3.04 -46.39 4.19
CA GLN A 536 3.63 -45.59 3.11
C GLN A 536 4.92 -44.88 3.56
N MET A 537 4.90 -44.25 4.75
CA MET A 537 6.06 -43.61 5.34
C MET A 537 7.22 -44.59 5.50
N ARG A 538 6.95 -45.78 6.04
CA ARG A 538 7.95 -46.86 6.18
C ARG A 538 8.53 -47.28 4.83
N ALA A 539 7.69 -47.38 3.79
CA ALA A 539 8.14 -47.75 2.45
C ALA A 539 9.10 -46.70 1.84
N LEU A 540 8.78 -45.41 2.03
CA LEU A 540 9.58 -44.26 1.59
C LEU A 540 10.82 -43.99 2.49
N GLY A 541 10.86 -44.58 3.69
CA GLY A 541 11.92 -44.36 4.67
C GLY A 541 11.72 -43.12 5.54
N VAL A 542 10.55 -42.49 5.52
CA VAL A 542 10.16 -41.39 6.41
C VAL A 542 10.05 -41.93 7.83
N ASN A 543 10.67 -41.27 8.81
CA ASN A 543 10.83 -41.79 10.18
C ASN A 543 10.18 -40.94 11.27
N GLU A 544 9.49 -39.85 10.93
CA GLU A 544 8.71 -39.06 11.88
C GLU A 544 7.32 -38.72 11.32
N LEU A 545 6.28 -38.92 12.13
CA LEU A 545 4.91 -38.53 11.84
C LEU A 545 4.57 -37.27 12.64
N TRP A 546 4.31 -36.18 11.94
CA TRP A 546 3.75 -34.95 12.52
C TRP A 546 2.24 -35.00 12.34
N LEU A 547 1.55 -35.57 13.33
CA LEU A 547 0.10 -35.82 13.31
C LEU A 547 -0.65 -34.52 13.64
N LYS A 548 -1.29 -33.91 12.65
CA LYS A 548 -2.05 -32.67 12.80
C LYS A 548 -3.30 -32.91 13.65
N ILE A 549 -3.44 -32.11 14.71
CA ILE A 549 -4.60 -32.02 15.58
C ILE A 549 -5.05 -30.57 15.56
N THR A 550 -6.01 -30.28 14.68
CA THR A 550 -6.53 -28.91 14.53
C THR A 550 -7.58 -28.64 15.61
N PRO A 551 -7.41 -27.60 16.45
CA PRO A 551 -8.38 -27.29 17.48
C PRO A 551 -9.74 -26.90 16.90
N GLU A 552 -10.78 -27.11 17.71
CA GLU A 552 -12.17 -26.72 17.43
C GLU A 552 -12.73 -25.93 18.61
N GLU A 553 -13.83 -25.20 18.37
CA GLU A 553 -14.57 -24.42 19.38
C GLU A 553 -14.89 -25.22 20.64
N SER A 554 -15.31 -26.48 20.49
CA SER A 554 -15.70 -27.37 21.59
C SER A 554 -14.69 -28.51 21.78
N ASP A 555 -14.73 -29.15 22.95
CA ASP A 555 -13.91 -30.33 23.28
C ASP A 555 -14.50 -31.65 22.77
N LYS A 556 -15.66 -31.63 22.09
CA LYS A 556 -16.40 -32.80 21.63
C LYS A 556 -15.55 -33.78 20.81
N ASN A 557 -14.64 -33.26 20.00
CA ASN A 557 -13.78 -34.06 19.12
C ASN A 557 -12.38 -34.33 19.70
N ASP A 558 -12.06 -33.79 20.88
CA ASP A 558 -10.76 -34.01 21.53
C ASP A 558 -10.52 -35.48 21.77
N ASP A 559 -11.49 -36.18 22.37
CA ASP A 559 -11.29 -37.56 22.78
C ASP A 559 -11.03 -38.48 21.58
N ALA A 560 -11.65 -38.20 20.43
CA ALA A 560 -11.39 -38.89 19.17
C ALA A 560 -9.97 -38.59 18.63
N ALA A 561 -9.55 -37.32 18.63
CA ALA A 561 -8.20 -36.94 18.22
C ALA A 561 -7.12 -37.55 19.13
N ILE A 562 -7.35 -37.55 20.45
CA ILE A 562 -6.46 -38.17 21.43
C ILE A 562 -6.43 -39.70 21.28
N ALA A 563 -7.56 -40.34 20.96
CA ALA A 563 -7.59 -41.77 20.66
C ALA A 563 -6.77 -42.10 19.40
N LEU A 564 -6.89 -41.31 18.34
CA LEU A 564 -6.09 -41.46 17.12
C LEU A 564 -4.60 -41.22 17.39
N LEU A 565 -4.24 -40.25 18.24
CA LEU A 565 -2.85 -40.00 18.66
C LEU A 565 -2.27 -41.20 19.43
N ARG A 566 -3.04 -41.83 20.33
CA ARG A 566 -2.61 -43.06 21.03
C ARG A 566 -2.32 -44.19 20.05
N GLN A 567 -3.24 -44.43 19.11
CA GLN A 567 -3.04 -45.42 18.05
C GLN A 567 -1.78 -45.11 17.23
N ALA A 568 -1.59 -43.85 16.84
CA ALA A 568 -0.41 -43.42 16.10
C ALA A 568 0.88 -43.70 16.87
N ALA A 569 0.93 -43.40 18.17
CA ALA A 569 2.09 -43.68 19.02
C ALA A 569 2.42 -45.18 19.09
N ASP A 570 1.40 -46.05 19.23
CA ASP A 570 1.57 -47.49 19.29
C ASP A 570 2.05 -48.07 17.94
N GLU A 571 1.39 -47.71 16.84
CA GLU A 571 1.75 -48.17 15.49
C GLU A 571 3.09 -47.59 15.02
N GLY A 572 3.34 -46.32 15.31
CA GLY A 572 4.60 -45.64 15.03
C GLY A 572 5.76 -46.35 15.72
N LYS A 573 5.62 -46.70 17.00
CA LYS A 573 6.62 -47.50 17.72
C LYS A 573 6.90 -48.84 17.04
N ALA A 574 5.85 -49.56 16.61
CA ALA A 574 6.00 -50.83 15.88
C ALA A 574 6.68 -50.66 14.51
N ALA A 575 6.48 -49.51 13.85
CA ALA A 575 7.07 -49.15 12.56
C ALA A 575 8.42 -48.44 12.65
N HIS A 576 8.93 -48.16 13.86
CA HIS A 576 10.09 -47.29 14.12
C HIS A 576 9.93 -45.86 13.56
N ILE A 577 8.72 -45.32 13.68
CA ILE A 577 8.36 -43.94 13.33
C ILE A 577 8.05 -43.17 14.61
N ALA A 578 8.76 -42.07 14.84
CA ALA A 578 8.53 -41.18 15.97
C ALA A 578 7.27 -40.33 15.72
N VAL A 579 6.40 -40.17 16.72
CA VAL A 579 5.11 -39.46 16.56
C VAL A 579 5.10 -38.16 17.35
N TYR A 580 4.69 -37.09 16.66
CA TYR A 580 4.57 -35.73 17.19
C TYR A 580 3.16 -35.21 16.91
N PRO A 581 2.30 -35.01 17.91
CA PRO A 581 1.08 -34.24 17.70
C PRO A 581 1.45 -32.80 17.31
N THR A 582 0.80 -32.29 16.28
CA THR A 582 1.02 -30.97 15.68
C THR A 582 -0.23 -30.11 15.88
N PHE A 583 -0.11 -28.98 16.58
CA PHE A 583 -1.24 -28.09 16.87
C PHE A 583 -1.12 -26.78 16.11
N SER A 584 -2.18 -26.37 15.41
CA SER A 584 -2.33 -24.99 14.95
C SER A 584 -2.83 -24.14 16.11
N ILE A 585 -1.97 -23.30 16.69
CA ILE A 585 -2.30 -22.55 17.92
C ILE A 585 -3.40 -21.52 17.66
N PHE A 586 -3.24 -20.71 16.60
CA PHE A 586 -4.16 -19.61 16.28
C PHE A 586 -5.04 -19.85 15.06
N ALA A 587 -5.05 -21.05 14.49
CA ALA A 587 -5.88 -21.38 13.32
C ALA A 587 -6.73 -22.62 13.63
N TRP A 588 -8.04 -22.43 13.81
CA TRP A 588 -8.97 -23.44 14.31
C TRP A 588 -9.95 -23.86 13.23
N ARG A 589 -10.49 -25.08 13.32
CA ARG A 589 -11.54 -25.53 12.41
C ARG A 589 -12.86 -24.80 12.71
N PRO A 590 -13.55 -24.29 11.68
CA PRO A 590 -14.86 -23.69 11.83
C PRO A 590 -15.93 -24.72 12.22
N PRO A 591 -17.04 -24.29 12.84
CA PRO A 591 -17.32 -22.90 13.21
C PRO A 591 -16.64 -22.52 14.53
N VAL A 592 -15.96 -21.37 14.54
CA VAL A 592 -15.54 -20.69 15.78
C VAL A 592 -16.58 -19.64 16.16
N ALA A 593 -16.80 -19.43 17.46
CA ALA A 593 -17.71 -18.37 17.91
C ALA A 593 -17.21 -16.99 17.43
N PRO A 594 -18.08 -16.10 16.89
CA PRO A 594 -17.65 -14.81 16.36
C PRO A 594 -16.83 -13.94 17.32
N ALA A 595 -17.11 -14.01 18.62
CA ALA A 595 -16.37 -13.28 19.64
C ALA A 595 -14.91 -13.75 19.84
N ARG A 596 -14.58 -14.95 19.37
CA ARG A 596 -13.24 -15.56 19.46
C ARG A 596 -12.42 -15.40 18.17
N ILE A 597 -13.09 -15.16 17.04
CA ILE A 597 -12.43 -14.92 15.76
C ILE A 597 -11.60 -13.64 15.87
N ASP A 598 -10.34 -13.71 15.47
CA ASP A 598 -9.51 -12.54 15.33
C ASP A 598 -9.86 -11.77 14.06
N LEU A 599 -9.83 -10.44 14.15
CA LEU A 599 -10.32 -9.57 13.09
C LEU A 599 -9.20 -8.73 12.49
N THR A 600 -9.35 -8.42 11.21
CA THR A 600 -8.56 -7.45 10.47
C THR A 600 -8.98 -6.03 10.85
N LEU A 601 -8.21 -5.04 10.39
CA LEU A 601 -8.56 -3.62 10.56
C LEU A 601 -10.00 -3.30 10.08
N MET A 602 -10.47 -3.98 9.02
CA MET A 602 -11.81 -3.82 8.45
C MET A 602 -12.92 -4.52 9.27
N GLY A 603 -12.57 -5.23 10.34
CA GLY A 603 -13.52 -6.00 11.14
C GLY A 603 -13.91 -7.34 10.50
N GLU A 604 -13.14 -7.80 9.52
CA GLU A 604 -13.35 -9.07 8.83
C GLU A 604 -12.48 -10.15 9.45
N PRO A 605 -12.86 -11.44 9.38
CA PRO A 605 -11.92 -12.54 9.63
C PRO A 605 -10.70 -12.44 8.72
N ALA A 606 -9.61 -13.14 9.05
CA ALA A 606 -8.49 -13.30 8.13
C ALA A 606 -9.02 -13.72 6.75
N PRO A 607 -8.68 -13.01 5.65
CA PRO A 607 -8.96 -13.54 4.33
C PRO A 607 -8.29 -14.91 4.24
N ASP A 608 -8.95 -15.86 3.58
CA ASP A 608 -8.36 -17.16 3.33
C ASP A 608 -7.10 -16.95 2.48
N GLN A 609 -5.94 -16.88 3.15
CA GLN A 609 -4.65 -16.55 2.53
C GLN A 609 -4.29 -17.57 1.44
N ASP A 610 -4.99 -18.71 1.45
CA ASP A 610 -4.83 -19.85 0.59
C ASP A 610 -6.14 -20.15 -0.17
N ALA A 611 -6.86 -19.12 -0.66
CA ALA A 611 -8.01 -19.32 -1.55
C ALA A 611 -7.68 -20.21 -2.80
N ALA A 612 -6.40 -20.33 -3.15
CA ALA A 612 -5.90 -21.25 -4.19
C ALA A 612 -5.70 -22.71 -3.70
N ALA A 613 -5.66 -22.94 -2.39
CA ALA A 613 -5.53 -24.22 -1.71
C ALA A 613 -6.81 -24.53 -0.90
N PRO A 614 -7.87 -25.08 -1.55
CA PRO A 614 -9.22 -25.21 -1.00
C PRO A 614 -9.38 -26.15 0.21
N SER A 615 -8.30 -26.55 0.89
CA SER A 615 -8.33 -27.62 1.89
C SER A 615 -8.33 -27.18 3.35
N HIS A 616 -8.14 -25.90 3.67
CA HIS A 616 -8.07 -25.45 5.07
C HIS A 616 -8.79 -24.12 5.33
N ASN A 617 -10.13 -24.12 5.24
CA ASN A 617 -10.94 -23.07 5.87
C ASN A 617 -10.68 -23.13 7.39
N LEU A 618 -9.74 -22.33 7.89
CA LEU A 618 -9.45 -22.20 9.32
C LEU A 618 -9.77 -20.79 9.77
N ASP A 619 -10.46 -20.68 10.90
CA ASP A 619 -10.73 -19.41 11.54
C ASP A 619 -9.50 -19.01 12.38
N ALA A 620 -9.00 -17.80 12.15
CA ALA A 620 -7.97 -17.22 13.01
C ALA A 620 -8.58 -16.89 14.38
N VAL A 621 -7.95 -17.34 15.47
CA VAL A 621 -8.46 -17.14 16.84
C VAL A 621 -7.66 -16.09 17.56
N SER A 622 -8.36 -15.15 18.20
CA SER A 622 -7.73 -14.01 18.88
C SER A 622 -7.02 -14.47 20.17
N PRO A 623 -5.72 -14.17 20.34
CA PRO A 623 -4.99 -14.44 21.59
C PRO A 623 -5.51 -13.59 22.76
N PHE A 624 -6.33 -12.57 22.49
CA PHE A 624 -6.98 -11.75 23.50
C PHE A 624 -8.16 -12.47 24.18
N ASP A 625 -8.72 -13.54 23.60
CA ASP A 625 -9.78 -14.32 24.25
C ASP A 625 -9.19 -15.34 25.25
N PRO A 626 -9.37 -15.16 26.57
CA PRO A 626 -8.85 -16.09 27.57
C PRO A 626 -9.48 -17.49 27.49
N ALA A 627 -10.68 -17.63 26.90
CA ALA A 627 -11.30 -18.94 26.70
C ALA A 627 -10.55 -19.77 25.65
N ALA A 628 -9.98 -19.13 24.63
CA ALA A 628 -9.15 -19.80 23.64
C ALA A 628 -7.92 -20.46 24.28
N GLY A 629 -7.21 -19.73 25.15
CA GLY A 629 -6.05 -20.27 25.86
C GLY A 629 -6.41 -21.40 26.83
N ARG A 630 -7.52 -21.31 27.59
CA ARG A 630 -7.98 -22.43 28.45
C ARG A 630 -8.28 -23.69 27.65
N ARG A 631 -8.92 -23.54 26.50
CA ARG A 631 -9.26 -24.63 25.58
C ARG A 631 -8.00 -25.32 25.05
N LEU A 632 -7.01 -24.55 24.61
CA LEU A 632 -5.72 -25.07 24.14
C LEU A 632 -4.93 -25.76 25.25
N ILE A 633 -4.88 -25.19 26.46
CA ILE A 633 -4.23 -25.83 27.62
C ILE A 633 -4.81 -27.21 27.91
N SER A 634 -6.13 -27.33 27.89
CA SER A 634 -6.81 -28.61 28.09
C SER A 634 -6.40 -29.64 27.04
N LEU A 635 -6.46 -29.27 25.75
CA LEU A 635 -6.12 -30.16 24.64
C LEU A 635 -4.64 -30.56 24.63
N ILE A 636 -3.74 -29.58 24.76
CA ILE A 636 -2.29 -29.81 24.78
C ILE A 636 -1.92 -30.68 25.98
N GLY A 637 -2.49 -30.43 27.16
CA GLY A 637 -2.26 -31.25 28.35
C GLY A 637 -2.71 -32.70 28.18
N LYS A 638 -3.90 -32.93 27.58
CA LYS A 638 -4.37 -34.29 27.24
C LYS A 638 -3.43 -35.00 26.26
N ALA A 639 -3.00 -34.31 25.20
CA ALA A 639 -2.12 -34.89 24.18
C ALA A 639 -0.70 -35.16 24.72
N ALA A 640 -0.14 -34.25 25.51
CA ALA A 640 1.18 -34.39 26.09
C ALA A 640 1.26 -35.52 27.11
N SER A 641 0.10 -35.95 27.65
CA SER A 641 -0.02 -37.08 28.56
C SER A 641 -0.12 -38.44 27.85
N VAL A 642 -0.15 -38.49 26.51
CA VAL A 642 -0.19 -39.75 25.75
C VAL A 642 1.17 -40.44 25.80
N PRO A 643 1.29 -41.66 26.35
CA PRO A 643 2.55 -42.39 26.37
C PRO A 643 3.05 -42.69 24.94
N GLY A 644 4.36 -42.56 24.72
CA GLY A 644 5.01 -42.97 23.47
C GLY A 644 5.16 -41.87 22.42
N ILE A 645 4.62 -40.67 22.63
CA ILE A 645 4.94 -39.52 21.78
C ILE A 645 6.43 -39.14 21.92
N ALA A 646 7.02 -38.67 20.82
CA ALA A 646 8.44 -38.33 20.74
C ALA A 646 8.73 -36.83 20.92
N GLY A 647 7.71 -36.01 21.04
CA GLY A 647 7.77 -34.56 21.13
C GLY A 647 6.42 -33.94 20.78
N MET A 648 6.39 -32.64 20.50
CA MET A 648 5.23 -31.95 19.94
C MET A 648 5.68 -30.96 18.87
N VAL A 649 4.75 -30.57 18.00
CA VAL A 649 4.92 -29.45 17.08
C VAL A 649 3.82 -28.43 17.35
N TRP A 650 4.17 -27.16 17.50
CA TRP A 650 3.21 -26.06 17.47
C TRP A 650 3.41 -25.28 16.18
N ASP A 651 2.33 -25.07 15.45
CA ASP A 651 2.29 -24.36 14.18
C ASP A 651 1.30 -23.19 14.26
N ASN A 652 1.32 -22.30 13.27
CA ASN A 652 0.49 -21.09 13.25
C ASN A 652 0.58 -20.32 14.58
N MET A 653 1.79 -20.19 15.11
CA MET A 653 2.08 -19.52 16.39
C MET A 653 2.17 -18.01 16.26
N VAL A 654 2.25 -17.50 15.04
CA VAL A 654 2.34 -16.08 14.74
C VAL A 654 1.31 -15.79 13.66
N PRO A 655 0.07 -15.42 14.05
CA PRO A 655 -0.93 -14.99 13.09
C PRO A 655 -0.49 -13.67 12.44
N ALA A 656 -1.01 -13.39 11.24
CA ALA A 656 -0.71 -12.18 10.49
C ALA A 656 -0.91 -10.93 11.36
N GLY A 657 0.11 -10.07 11.48
CA GLY A 657 0.09 -8.86 12.32
C GLY A 657 0.69 -9.03 13.72
N TYR A 658 1.03 -10.25 14.16
CA TYR A 658 1.67 -10.50 15.45
C TYR A 658 3.18 -10.72 15.35
N GLU A 659 3.80 -10.43 14.20
CA GLU A 659 5.22 -10.60 13.92
C GLU A 659 6.09 -9.53 14.62
N ARG A 660 7.41 -9.78 14.68
CA ARG A 660 8.37 -8.81 15.22
C ARG A 660 8.67 -7.71 14.21
N LEU A 661 8.33 -6.47 14.60
CA LEU A 661 8.65 -5.22 13.91
C LEU A 661 10.18 -5.14 13.69
N GLY A 662 10.64 -5.32 12.45
CA GLY A 662 12.06 -5.23 12.08
C GLY A 662 12.48 -6.05 10.86
N GLU A 663 11.74 -7.11 10.48
CA GLU A 663 12.13 -7.98 9.35
C GLU A 663 11.10 -8.03 8.21
N HIS A 664 9.91 -7.47 8.44
CA HIS A 664 8.91 -7.14 7.41
C HIS A 664 8.57 -5.65 7.43
N GLU A 665 9.54 -4.79 7.77
CA GLU A 665 9.46 -3.35 7.49
C GLU A 665 9.45 -3.02 5.99
N SER A 666 9.36 -4.01 5.09
CA SER A 666 8.70 -3.72 3.82
C SER A 666 7.28 -3.34 4.19
N MET A 667 6.97 -2.06 4.05
CA MET A 667 5.68 -1.39 4.22
C MET A 667 4.47 -2.12 3.59
N MET A 668 4.72 -3.20 2.87
CA MET A 668 3.84 -4.34 2.60
C MET A 668 3.56 -5.17 3.87
N MET A 669 3.08 -4.56 4.96
CA MET A 669 2.32 -5.36 5.94
C MET A 669 1.28 -6.11 5.11
N GLY A 670 1.27 -7.45 5.15
CA GLY A 670 0.30 -8.22 4.38
C GLY A 670 -1.08 -7.59 4.55
N ASP A 671 -1.83 -7.43 3.45
CA ASP A 671 -2.88 -6.42 3.26
C ASP A 671 -3.92 -6.27 4.39
N ASN A 672 -4.00 -7.25 5.29
CA ASN A 672 -5.00 -7.39 6.33
C ASN A 672 -4.39 -7.94 7.64
N PRO A 673 -3.65 -7.13 8.44
CA PRO A 673 -3.12 -7.57 9.72
C PRO A 673 -4.25 -7.85 10.73
N LEU A 674 -4.12 -8.93 11.51
CA LEU A 674 -5.08 -9.32 12.56
C LEU A 674 -4.81 -8.61 13.90
N GLY A 675 -5.65 -8.91 14.88
CA GLY A 675 -5.60 -8.39 16.25
C GLY A 675 -6.63 -7.31 16.55
N TYR A 676 -7.47 -6.95 15.60
CA TYR A 676 -8.50 -5.91 15.77
C TYR A 676 -9.81 -6.47 16.36
N SER A 677 -9.76 -7.63 17.02
CA SER A 677 -10.87 -8.09 17.86
C SER A 677 -11.25 -7.03 18.89
N VAL A 678 -12.51 -7.02 19.33
CA VAL A 678 -13.00 -6.02 20.29
C VAL A 678 -12.16 -6.03 21.57
N ASP A 679 -11.77 -7.21 22.05
CA ASP A 679 -10.93 -7.36 23.25
C ASP A 679 -9.50 -6.84 23.02
N GLY A 680 -8.92 -7.07 21.83
CA GLY A 680 -7.62 -6.52 21.47
C GLY A 680 -7.60 -5.00 21.41
N ARG A 681 -8.60 -4.42 20.74
CA ARG A 681 -8.80 -2.97 20.65
C ARG A 681 -9.03 -2.35 22.03
N LEU A 682 -9.87 -2.97 22.87
CA LEU A 682 -10.13 -2.50 24.23
C LEU A 682 -8.88 -2.56 25.12
N ALA A 683 -8.09 -3.64 25.02
CA ALA A 683 -6.83 -3.78 25.75
C ALA A 683 -5.84 -2.67 25.35
N TYR A 684 -5.77 -2.34 24.05
CA TYR A 684 -4.93 -1.22 23.59
C TYR A 684 -5.47 0.13 24.04
N LEU A 685 -6.77 0.37 23.92
CA LEU A 685 -7.42 1.60 24.36
C LEU A 685 -7.14 1.89 25.84
N ARG A 686 -7.25 0.88 26.71
CA ARG A 686 -6.92 1.01 28.14
C ARG A 686 -5.46 1.38 28.42
N LYS A 687 -4.54 0.97 27.53
CA LYS A 687 -3.10 1.18 27.68
C LYS A 687 -2.63 2.50 27.07
N ALA A 688 -3.17 2.86 25.91
CA ALA A 688 -2.69 3.95 25.08
C ALA A 688 -3.68 5.13 24.97
N HIS A 689 -4.91 4.96 25.46
CA HIS A 689 -6.04 5.89 25.29
C HIS A 689 -6.42 6.16 23.83
N ALA A 690 -5.89 5.36 22.89
CA ALA A 690 -6.19 5.39 21.47
C ALA A 690 -6.75 4.02 21.04
N ASP A 691 -7.66 4.03 20.08
CA ASP A 691 -8.09 2.81 19.39
C ASP A 691 -7.13 2.55 18.22
N PRO A 692 -6.61 1.33 18.03
CA PRO A 692 -5.63 1.10 16.97
C PRO A 692 -6.19 1.33 15.57
N VAL A 693 -7.52 1.39 15.38
CA VAL A 693 -8.15 1.71 14.08
C VAL A 693 -8.03 3.17 13.65
N ASP A 694 -7.48 4.03 14.51
CA ASP A 694 -7.09 5.42 14.17
C ASP A 694 -5.58 5.56 13.92
N ALA A 695 -4.79 4.52 14.16
CA ALA A 695 -3.35 4.57 13.97
C ALA A 695 -3.01 4.06 12.57
N ASN A 696 -2.47 4.94 11.74
CA ASN A 696 -2.02 4.60 10.39
C ASN A 696 -0.60 5.11 10.19
N ASP A 697 0.22 4.37 9.46
CA ASP A 697 1.46 4.94 8.94
C ASP A 697 1.07 5.76 7.70
N ASN A 698 0.90 7.07 7.87
CA ASN A 698 0.56 8.01 6.79
C ASN A 698 1.71 8.18 5.77
N TYR A 699 2.54 7.15 5.57
CA TYR A 699 3.51 7.13 4.50
C TYR A 699 2.75 7.01 3.17
N TYR A 700 2.44 8.16 2.57
CA TYR A 700 1.79 8.35 1.26
C TYR A 700 2.48 7.64 0.09
N ALA A 701 3.47 6.78 0.32
CA ALA A 701 4.13 6.05 -0.76
C ALA A 701 3.23 4.97 -1.38
N HIS A 702 2.13 4.57 -0.71
CA HIS A 702 1.33 3.43 -1.12
C HIS A 702 -0.12 3.75 -1.53
N THR A 703 -0.64 4.92 -1.17
CA THR A 703 -1.97 5.40 -1.58
C THR A 703 -1.85 6.71 -2.31
N ARG A 704 -2.73 6.92 -3.29
CA ARG A 704 -2.92 8.22 -3.90
C ARG A 704 -3.77 9.14 -3.02
N ALA A 705 -4.76 8.56 -2.35
CA ALA A 705 -5.71 9.27 -1.49
C ALA A 705 -5.07 9.86 -0.22
N ASN A 706 -5.16 11.17 -0.03
CA ASN A 706 -4.77 11.82 1.21
C ASN A 706 -5.89 11.75 2.25
N VAL A 707 -5.70 10.89 3.24
CA VAL A 707 -6.66 10.68 4.34
C VAL A 707 -6.31 11.45 5.62
N THR A 708 -5.36 12.39 5.57
CA THR A 708 -5.02 13.17 6.78
C THR A 708 -6.14 14.13 7.15
N VAL A 709 -6.26 14.44 8.44
CA VAL A 709 -7.14 15.50 8.93
C VAL A 709 -6.39 16.34 9.95
N PRO A 710 -6.71 17.63 10.11
CA PRO A 710 -6.06 18.48 11.10
C PRO A 710 -6.08 17.85 12.50
N GLY A 711 -4.91 17.65 13.11
CA GLY A 711 -4.75 17.04 14.43
C GLY A 711 -4.55 15.51 14.41
N PHE A 712 -4.65 14.86 13.25
CA PHE A 712 -4.27 13.46 13.01
C PHE A 712 -3.24 13.35 11.89
N ASP A 713 -2.46 14.41 11.70
CA ASP A 713 -1.36 14.54 10.75
C ASP A 713 0.02 14.43 11.45
N GLU A 714 0.05 14.09 12.73
CA GLU A 714 1.27 13.92 13.54
C GLU A 714 1.93 12.55 13.30
N GLN A 715 2.69 12.44 12.21
CA GLN A 715 3.38 11.20 11.83
C GLN A 715 4.15 10.53 12.99
N ILE A 716 4.89 11.29 13.79
CA ILE A 716 5.69 10.74 14.90
C ILE A 716 4.80 10.06 15.95
N LEU A 717 3.65 10.67 16.27
CA LEU A 717 2.71 10.13 17.24
C LEU A 717 2.01 8.89 16.66
N ASP A 718 1.59 8.94 15.41
CA ASP A 718 0.95 7.80 14.74
C ASP A 718 1.88 6.59 14.64
N SER A 719 3.14 6.80 14.23
CA SER A 719 4.16 5.73 14.26
C SER A 719 4.36 5.17 15.66
N LYS A 720 4.38 6.03 16.70
CA LYS A 720 4.49 5.57 18.09
C LYS A 720 3.27 4.74 18.52
N LEU A 721 2.06 5.13 18.13
CA LEU A 721 0.83 4.38 18.40
C LEU A 721 0.85 3.04 17.66
N LEU A 722 1.23 3.00 16.39
CA LEU A 722 1.30 1.77 15.60
C LEU A 722 2.35 0.79 16.18
N LEU A 723 3.55 1.29 16.51
CA LEU A 723 4.59 0.50 17.19
C LEU A 723 4.12 0.02 18.58
N GLY A 724 3.39 0.86 19.31
CA GLY A 724 2.78 0.51 20.60
C GLY A 724 1.76 -0.63 20.46
N TRP A 725 0.94 -0.59 19.41
CA TRP A 725 -0.04 -1.61 19.08
C TRP A 725 0.62 -2.93 18.70
N GLY A 726 1.62 -2.92 17.81
CA GLY A 726 2.43 -4.09 17.47
C GLY A 726 3.08 -4.72 18.71
N LYS A 727 3.65 -3.91 19.60
CA LYS A 727 4.22 -4.40 20.88
C LYS A 727 3.19 -5.05 21.79
N LEU A 728 1.96 -4.53 21.86
CA LEU A 728 0.90 -5.16 22.65
C LEU A 728 0.51 -6.52 22.08
N ARG A 729 0.27 -6.60 20.77
CA ARG A 729 -0.07 -7.85 20.07
C ARG A 729 1.00 -8.93 20.30
N MET A 730 2.27 -8.60 20.05
CA MET A 730 3.39 -9.50 20.32
C MET A 730 3.45 -9.97 21.78
N GLY A 731 3.25 -9.04 22.73
CA GLY A 731 3.27 -9.36 24.15
C GLY A 731 2.17 -10.35 24.55
N VAL A 732 0.94 -10.14 24.09
CA VAL A 732 -0.19 -11.02 24.40
C VAL A 732 -0.01 -12.41 23.78
N ARG A 733 0.49 -12.48 22.53
CA ARG A 733 0.89 -13.75 21.91
C ARG A 733 1.94 -14.48 22.75
N ASP A 734 3.04 -13.80 23.12
CA ASP A 734 4.14 -14.40 23.87
C ASP A 734 3.69 -14.83 25.29
N ASP A 735 2.80 -14.07 25.93
CA ASP A 735 2.20 -14.40 27.21
C ASP A 735 1.35 -15.67 27.11
N LEU A 736 0.50 -15.77 26.08
CA LEU A 736 -0.30 -16.96 25.84
C LEU A 736 0.59 -18.17 25.55
N LEU A 737 1.59 -18.05 24.67
CA LEU A 737 2.51 -19.16 24.37
C LEU A 737 3.25 -19.66 25.62
N ARG A 738 3.75 -18.75 26.46
CA ARG A 738 4.33 -19.10 27.78
C ARG A 738 3.31 -19.78 28.67
N TRP A 739 2.06 -19.31 28.70
CA TRP A 739 1.01 -19.95 29.46
C TRP A 739 0.70 -21.37 28.95
N LEU A 740 0.69 -21.61 27.63
CA LEU A 740 0.52 -22.95 27.05
C LEU A 740 1.62 -23.93 27.50
N THR A 741 2.86 -23.47 27.67
CA THR A 741 3.95 -24.34 28.16
C THR A 741 3.69 -24.87 29.57
N THR A 742 2.85 -24.21 30.37
CA THR A 742 2.48 -24.70 31.71
C THR A 742 1.60 -25.95 31.67
N ALA A 743 0.98 -26.25 30.52
CA ALA A 743 0.22 -27.47 30.29
C ALA A 743 1.11 -28.69 29.99
N LEU A 744 2.40 -28.48 29.69
CA LEU A 744 3.32 -29.54 29.33
C LEU A 744 3.84 -30.28 30.58
N PRO A 745 3.92 -31.62 30.54
CA PRO A 745 4.50 -32.40 31.63
C PRO A 745 6.01 -32.16 31.75
N ALA A 746 6.58 -32.55 32.89
CA ALA A 746 8.00 -32.38 33.20
C ALA A 746 8.96 -33.03 32.17
N THR A 747 8.48 -33.95 31.34
CA THR A 747 9.26 -34.52 30.23
C THR A 747 9.61 -33.53 29.12
N PHE A 748 8.93 -32.38 29.05
CA PHE A 748 9.26 -31.26 28.15
C PHE A 748 10.13 -30.19 28.82
N ALA A 749 10.41 -30.32 30.12
CA ALA A 749 11.28 -29.38 30.81
C ALA A 749 12.73 -29.53 30.35
N PRO A 750 13.54 -28.45 30.37
CA PRO A 750 14.94 -28.48 29.93
C PRO A 750 15.76 -29.59 30.60
N GLY A 751 16.44 -30.41 29.80
CA GLY A 751 17.28 -31.51 30.29
C GLY A 751 17.68 -32.53 29.22
N PRO A 752 18.57 -33.50 29.57
CA PRO A 752 19.09 -34.48 28.61
C PRO A 752 18.04 -35.47 28.08
N SER A 753 16.89 -35.56 28.73
CA SER A 753 15.75 -36.40 28.32
C SER A 753 14.53 -35.58 27.89
N GLN A 754 14.73 -34.31 27.56
CA GLN A 754 13.67 -33.41 27.14
C GLN A 754 13.05 -33.89 25.83
N LEU A 755 11.73 -34.02 25.81
CA LEU A 755 11.00 -34.16 24.56
C LEU A 755 11.00 -32.81 23.83
N PRO A 756 11.40 -32.75 22.55
CA PRO A 756 11.46 -31.50 21.82
C PRO A 756 10.06 -30.94 21.57
N LEU A 757 9.93 -29.62 21.73
CA LEU A 757 8.83 -28.83 21.21
C LEU A 757 9.30 -28.12 19.96
N ILE A 758 8.82 -28.53 18.79
CA ILE A 758 9.21 -27.94 17.50
C ILE A 758 8.24 -26.82 17.14
N VAL A 759 8.77 -25.69 16.67
CA VAL A 759 7.99 -24.49 16.36
C VAL A 759 8.52 -23.80 15.10
N PRO A 760 7.69 -23.08 14.33
CA PRO A 760 8.19 -22.15 13.33
C PRO A 760 8.94 -20.99 14.02
N PRO A 761 9.83 -20.30 13.32
CA PRO A 761 10.56 -19.17 13.86
C PRO A 761 9.63 -18.01 14.28
N ALA A 762 9.95 -17.40 15.41
CA ALA A 762 9.17 -16.31 16.02
C ALA A 762 9.13 -15.03 15.16
N ASN A 763 10.14 -14.82 14.33
CA ASN A 763 10.36 -13.62 13.51
C ASN A 763 9.99 -13.79 12.03
N ASN A 764 9.96 -15.02 11.50
CA ASN A 764 9.70 -15.26 10.08
C ASN A 764 9.02 -16.62 9.82
N ALA A 765 7.75 -16.75 10.20
CA ALA A 765 7.00 -18.00 10.05
C ALA A 765 6.97 -18.52 8.59
N GLN A 766 7.22 -17.66 7.60
CA GLN A 766 7.25 -18.00 6.18
C GLN A 766 8.58 -18.58 5.69
N ALA A 767 9.65 -18.54 6.49
CA ALA A 767 10.98 -19.05 6.10
C ALA A 767 11.01 -20.53 5.70
N GLY A 768 9.93 -21.28 5.95
CA GLY A 768 9.88 -22.71 5.66
C GLY A 768 10.89 -23.49 6.50
N ILE A 769 11.15 -23.04 7.72
CA ILE A 769 12.07 -23.67 8.67
C ILE A 769 11.31 -23.88 9.98
N TYR A 770 11.57 -24.99 10.67
CA TYR A 770 11.12 -25.23 12.03
C TYR A 770 12.33 -25.47 12.93
N GLY A 771 12.22 -25.16 14.21
CA GLY A 771 13.28 -25.44 15.19
C GLY A 771 12.73 -25.86 16.55
N SER A 772 13.57 -26.51 17.35
CA SER A 772 13.22 -26.85 18.72
C SER A 772 13.28 -25.64 19.65
N TRP A 773 12.26 -25.49 20.49
CA TRP A 773 12.22 -24.53 21.58
C TRP A 773 12.80 -25.16 22.85
N ASP A 774 14.12 -25.05 22.98
CA ASP A 774 14.88 -25.80 23.98
C ASP A 774 14.78 -25.22 25.40
N ASP A 775 14.50 -23.92 25.53
CA ASP A 775 14.40 -23.19 26.80
C ASP A 775 13.17 -22.27 26.80
N PHE A 776 12.09 -22.68 27.49
CA PHE A 776 10.84 -21.92 27.58
C PHE A 776 10.96 -20.62 28.39
N ALA A 777 12.07 -20.40 29.12
CA ALA A 777 12.35 -19.11 29.74
C ALA A 777 12.84 -18.06 28.73
N ARG A 778 13.25 -18.50 27.54
CA ARG A 778 13.63 -17.64 26.41
C ARG A 778 12.48 -17.56 25.41
N PRO A 779 12.43 -16.51 24.57
CA PRO A 779 11.52 -16.49 23.44
C PRO A 779 11.71 -17.72 22.55
N SER A 780 10.67 -18.09 21.79
CA SER A 780 10.78 -19.14 20.79
C SER A 780 11.92 -18.83 19.81
N PRO A 781 12.57 -19.88 19.26
CA PRO A 781 13.70 -19.73 18.34
C PRO A 781 13.35 -18.84 17.14
N ALA A 782 14.35 -18.14 16.63
CA ALA A 782 14.25 -17.22 15.51
C ALA A 782 15.16 -17.67 14.37
N VAL A 783 14.90 -17.18 13.16
CA VAL A 783 15.85 -17.26 12.05
C VAL A 783 16.94 -16.23 12.28
N GLU A 784 18.19 -16.66 12.18
CA GLU A 784 19.38 -15.81 12.11
C GLU A 784 19.87 -15.77 10.66
N TYR A 785 20.18 -14.57 10.16
CA TYR A 785 20.87 -14.42 8.89
C TYR A 785 22.38 -14.52 9.10
N ILE A 786 22.98 -15.57 8.55
CA ILE A 786 24.43 -15.76 8.60
C ILE A 786 25.01 -15.28 7.28
N PHE A 787 25.74 -14.17 7.31
CA PHE A 787 26.47 -13.71 6.15
C PHE A 787 27.68 -14.62 5.89
N PRO A 788 27.92 -15.05 4.64
CA PRO A 788 29.12 -15.78 4.31
C PRO A 788 30.35 -14.97 4.69
N LYS A 789 31.33 -15.65 5.26
CA LYS A 789 32.61 -15.07 5.67
C LYS A 789 33.67 -15.32 4.61
N ASP A 790 34.51 -14.32 4.36
CA ASP A 790 35.68 -14.45 3.49
C ASP A 790 36.75 -15.36 4.13
N ALA A 791 37.86 -15.55 3.42
CA ALA A 791 38.98 -16.38 3.89
C ALA A 791 39.63 -15.85 5.19
N GLN A 792 39.36 -14.60 5.57
CA GLN A 792 39.83 -13.95 6.79
C GLN A 792 38.78 -13.98 7.91
N GLY A 793 37.61 -14.59 7.68
CA GLY A 793 36.53 -14.68 8.65
C GLY A 793 35.68 -13.41 8.76
N LYS A 794 35.85 -12.44 7.85
CA LYS A 794 35.03 -11.21 7.80
C LYS A 794 33.79 -11.46 6.95
N GLU A 795 32.64 -10.95 7.39
CA GLU A 795 31.42 -11.01 6.59
C GLU A 795 31.60 -10.31 5.24
N ILE A 796 31.17 -10.98 4.17
CA ILE A 796 31.22 -10.45 2.81
C ILE A 796 30.06 -9.46 2.65
N GLU A 797 30.41 -8.17 2.66
CA GLU A 797 29.45 -7.08 2.50
C GLU A 797 28.69 -7.19 1.16
N GLY A 798 27.36 -7.09 1.20
CA GLY A 798 26.50 -7.23 0.02
C GLY A 798 26.19 -8.67 -0.43
N SER A 799 26.69 -9.68 0.28
CA SER A 799 26.28 -11.07 0.03
C SER A 799 24.89 -11.37 0.59
N SER A 800 24.13 -12.22 -0.10
CA SER A 800 22.90 -12.80 0.46
C SER A 800 23.29 -13.80 1.54
N GLY A 801 23.06 -13.45 2.82
CA GLY A 801 23.25 -14.39 3.92
C GLY A 801 22.40 -15.65 3.77
N THR A 802 22.76 -16.72 4.48
CA THR A 802 21.93 -17.92 4.59
C THR A 802 21.11 -17.87 5.87
N GLU A 803 19.80 -18.06 5.75
CA GLU A 803 18.90 -18.22 6.88
C GLU A 803 19.21 -19.51 7.63
N ARG A 804 19.38 -19.42 8.96
CA ARG A 804 19.57 -20.56 9.84
C ARG A 804 18.70 -20.43 11.07
N MET A 805 18.14 -21.53 11.55
CA MET A 805 17.41 -21.54 12.82
C MET A 805 18.35 -21.60 14.02
N ALA A 806 18.13 -20.72 15.01
CA ALA A 806 18.88 -20.68 16.26
C ALA A 806 18.38 -21.74 17.28
N SER A 807 18.47 -23.02 16.93
CA SER A 807 17.98 -24.14 17.76
C SER A 807 18.88 -25.38 17.65
N THR A 808 18.77 -26.30 18.61
CA THR A 808 19.53 -27.57 18.56
C THR A 808 19.02 -28.51 17.46
N LEU A 809 17.71 -28.51 17.20
CA LEU A 809 17.09 -29.20 16.08
C LEU A 809 16.52 -28.17 15.11
N ALA A 810 16.82 -28.30 13.83
CA ALA A 810 16.26 -27.46 12.77
C ALA A 810 15.78 -28.34 11.61
N TYR A 811 14.58 -28.09 11.10
CA TYR A 811 13.97 -28.77 9.96
C TYR A 811 13.75 -27.79 8.83
N ARG A 812 14.05 -28.20 7.60
CA ARG A 812 13.65 -27.46 6.40
C ARG A 812 12.35 -28.03 5.83
N ARG A 813 11.39 -27.16 5.55
CA ARG A 813 10.09 -27.50 4.97
C ARG A 813 10.25 -27.69 3.47
N LEU A 814 9.82 -28.83 2.97
CA LEU A 814 9.65 -29.09 1.55
C LEU A 814 8.16 -29.10 1.24
N ILE A 815 7.66 -28.05 0.60
CA ILE A 815 6.26 -27.96 0.19
C ILE A 815 6.07 -28.69 -1.14
N ILE A 816 5.22 -29.71 -1.15
CA ILE A 816 4.96 -30.54 -2.31
C ILE A 816 3.69 -30.03 -3.00
N PHE A 817 3.88 -29.33 -4.12
CA PHE A 817 2.80 -28.82 -4.99
C PHE A 817 2.59 -29.76 -6.19
N PRO A 818 1.79 -30.85 -6.10
CA PRO A 818 1.57 -31.70 -7.26
C PRO A 818 0.93 -30.87 -8.38
N ARG A 819 1.57 -30.82 -9.55
CA ARG A 819 0.89 -30.29 -10.74
C ARG A 819 -0.16 -31.33 -11.12
N GLN A 820 -1.44 -31.00 -10.92
CA GLN A 820 -2.54 -31.96 -11.08
C GLN A 820 -2.56 -32.62 -12.48
N ALA A 821 -2.10 -31.91 -13.52
CA ALA A 821 -2.03 -32.40 -14.90
C ALA A 821 -0.65 -32.98 -15.29
N ALA A 822 0.38 -32.85 -14.45
CA ALA A 822 1.72 -33.32 -14.80
C ALA A 822 1.87 -34.84 -14.54
N PRO A 823 2.58 -35.57 -15.41
CA PRO A 823 2.94 -36.96 -15.15
C PRO A 823 3.70 -37.11 -13.83
N ALA A 824 3.55 -38.27 -13.17
CA ALA A 824 4.24 -38.56 -11.91
C ALA A 824 5.77 -38.38 -12.01
N ALA A 825 6.36 -38.71 -13.17
CA ALA A 825 7.79 -38.54 -13.44
C ALA A 825 8.24 -37.07 -13.45
N GLU A 826 7.41 -36.13 -13.94
CA GLU A 826 7.73 -34.70 -13.92
C GLU A 826 7.72 -34.17 -12.48
N ASN A 827 6.71 -34.56 -11.70
CA ASN A 827 6.66 -34.24 -10.27
C ASN A 827 7.88 -34.85 -9.54
N ALA A 828 8.32 -36.06 -9.89
CA ALA A 828 9.51 -36.70 -9.34
C ALA A 828 10.78 -35.88 -9.61
N VAL A 829 11.01 -35.44 -10.85
CA VAL A 829 12.19 -34.63 -11.22
C VAL A 829 12.24 -33.32 -10.43
N ARG A 830 11.09 -32.64 -10.29
CA ARG A 830 11.02 -31.39 -9.53
C ARG A 830 11.30 -31.62 -8.05
N ILE A 831 10.64 -32.61 -7.43
CA ILE A 831 10.86 -32.94 -6.01
C ILE A 831 12.32 -33.35 -5.76
N ALA A 832 12.93 -34.12 -6.67
CA ALA A 832 14.33 -34.49 -6.61
C ALA A 832 15.25 -33.25 -6.62
N ARG A 833 14.98 -32.28 -7.51
CA ARG A 833 15.71 -31.01 -7.56
C ARG A 833 15.62 -30.25 -6.24
N ASP A 834 14.43 -30.14 -5.68
CA ASP A 834 14.20 -29.41 -4.43
C ASP A 834 14.92 -30.12 -3.25
N LEU A 835 14.86 -31.45 -3.20
CA LEU A 835 15.62 -32.24 -2.23
C LEU A 835 17.14 -32.07 -2.39
N GLN A 836 17.66 -31.99 -3.62
CA GLN A 836 19.09 -31.71 -3.84
C GLN A 836 19.47 -30.30 -3.40
N ALA A 837 18.61 -29.32 -3.66
CA ALA A 837 18.83 -27.94 -3.23
C ALA A 837 18.88 -27.86 -1.70
N ILE A 838 17.94 -28.53 -1.01
CA ILE A 838 17.93 -28.62 0.46
C ILE A 838 19.11 -29.44 0.97
N ALA A 839 19.50 -30.55 0.35
CA ALA A 839 20.63 -31.37 0.80
C ALA A 839 21.98 -30.64 0.76
N LYS A 840 22.09 -29.57 -0.04
CA LYS A 840 23.27 -28.69 -0.10
C LYS A 840 23.33 -27.70 1.07
N THR A 841 22.26 -27.52 1.82
CA THR A 841 22.27 -26.70 3.02
C THR A 841 22.83 -27.48 4.22
N GLU A 842 23.10 -26.78 5.33
CA GLU A 842 23.63 -27.42 6.54
C GLU A 842 22.55 -28.21 7.30
N GLU A 843 21.26 -27.97 7.04
CA GLU A 843 20.17 -28.67 7.72
C GLU A 843 20.10 -30.15 7.33
N LYS A 844 20.14 -31.03 8.35
CA LYS A 844 20.05 -32.49 8.17
C LYS A 844 18.65 -33.05 8.42
N ASN A 845 17.66 -32.21 8.69
CA ASN A 845 16.28 -32.63 8.95
C ASN A 845 15.33 -31.94 7.99
N ILE A 846 14.31 -32.67 7.56
CA ILE A 846 13.28 -32.15 6.66
C ILE A 846 11.88 -32.50 7.14
N VAL A 847 10.93 -31.64 6.82
CA VAL A 847 9.49 -31.93 6.91
C VAL A 847 8.87 -31.86 5.53
N LEU A 848 8.21 -32.94 5.14
CA LEU A 848 7.43 -33.07 3.92
C LEU A 848 6.03 -32.54 4.24
N ASP A 849 5.64 -31.47 3.53
CA ASP A 849 4.38 -30.78 3.76
C ASP A 849 3.60 -30.60 2.44
N GLY A 850 2.28 -30.55 2.53
CA GLY A 850 1.38 -30.53 1.37
C GLY A 850 0.47 -29.32 1.36
N VAL A 851 -0.01 -28.97 0.15
CA VAL A 851 -1.11 -28.01 -0.03
C VAL A 851 -2.46 -28.64 0.33
N SER A 852 -2.57 -29.95 0.08
CA SER A 852 -3.64 -30.79 0.61
C SER A 852 -3.01 -31.99 1.29
N ASP A 853 -3.21 -32.09 2.61
CA ASP A 853 -2.62 -33.11 3.49
C ASP A 853 -2.84 -34.54 2.95
N GLU A 854 -3.92 -34.76 2.19
CA GLU A 854 -4.33 -36.07 1.67
C GLU A 854 -3.43 -36.64 0.56
N THR A 855 -2.59 -35.84 -0.09
CA THR A 855 -1.89 -36.28 -1.32
C THR A 855 -0.37 -36.32 -1.24
N VAL A 856 0.24 -35.88 -0.12
CA VAL A 856 1.71 -35.77 -0.01
C VAL A 856 2.39 -37.12 -0.22
N LEU A 857 2.03 -38.10 0.60
CA LEU A 857 2.63 -39.44 0.53
C LEU A 857 2.21 -40.19 -0.73
N ASP A 858 0.99 -39.97 -1.23
CA ASP A 858 0.54 -40.59 -2.49
C ASP A 858 1.27 -40.03 -3.70
N THR A 859 1.56 -38.73 -3.71
CA THR A 859 2.36 -38.07 -4.75
C THR A 859 3.78 -38.60 -4.74
N LEU A 860 4.41 -38.67 -3.56
CA LEU A 860 5.77 -39.21 -3.41
C LEU A 860 5.85 -40.68 -3.78
N THR A 861 4.88 -41.49 -3.36
CA THR A 861 4.83 -42.93 -3.66
C THR A 861 4.65 -43.16 -5.17
N ARG A 862 3.77 -42.40 -5.84
CA ARG A 862 3.60 -42.47 -7.30
C ARG A 862 4.84 -41.98 -8.06
N ALA A 863 5.45 -40.89 -7.61
CA ALA A 863 6.68 -40.36 -8.18
C ALA A 863 7.82 -41.41 -8.08
N GLU A 864 8.00 -42.02 -6.92
CA GLU A 864 8.98 -43.09 -6.70
C GLU A 864 8.69 -44.33 -7.55
N ALA A 865 7.41 -44.72 -7.68
CA ALA A 865 7.01 -45.84 -8.53
C ALA A 865 7.29 -45.57 -10.03
N SER A 866 7.08 -44.34 -10.51
CA SER A 866 7.34 -43.98 -11.92
C SER A 866 8.81 -44.03 -12.31
N VAL A 867 9.72 -43.76 -11.36
CA VAL A 867 11.16 -43.88 -11.61
C VAL A 867 11.54 -45.34 -11.86
N LYS A 868 10.92 -46.28 -11.14
CA LYS A 868 11.18 -47.72 -11.29
C LYS A 868 10.65 -48.26 -12.62
N SER A 869 9.46 -47.84 -13.05
CA SER A 869 8.93 -48.27 -14.35
C SER A 869 9.79 -47.79 -15.51
N ASP A 870 10.32 -46.56 -15.46
CA ASP A 870 11.21 -46.04 -16.51
C ASP A 870 12.57 -46.76 -16.54
N SER A 871 13.10 -47.16 -15.38
CA SER A 871 14.33 -47.96 -15.33
C SER A 871 14.10 -49.37 -15.87
N ASP A 872 12.96 -49.98 -15.58
CA ASP A 872 12.63 -51.34 -16.02
C ASP A 872 12.35 -51.39 -17.53
N VAL A 873 11.68 -50.37 -18.08
CA VAL A 873 11.45 -50.24 -19.53
C VAL A 873 12.76 -50.00 -20.29
N LYS A 874 13.70 -49.23 -19.73
CA LYS A 874 15.03 -49.02 -20.35
C LYS A 874 16.00 -50.18 -20.16
N ALA A 875 15.73 -51.10 -19.23
CA ALA A 875 16.56 -52.28 -18.95
C ALA A 875 16.06 -53.57 -19.63
N ALA A 876 14.88 -53.56 -20.24
CA ALA A 876 14.41 -54.65 -21.11
C ALA A 876 15.15 -54.59 -22.47
N PRO A 877 15.79 -55.70 -22.92
CA PRO A 877 16.63 -55.72 -24.12
C PRO A 877 15.87 -55.50 -25.43
#